data_AF-A0A5R9M476-F1
#
_entry.id   AF-A0A5R9M476-F1
#
_cell.length_a   1.000
_cell.length_b   1.000
_cell.length_c   1.000
_cell.angle_alpha   90.00
_cell.angle_beta   90.00
_cell.angle_gamma   90.00
#
_symmetry.space_group_name_H-M   'P 1'
#
loop_
_entity.id
_entity.type
_entity.pdbx_description
1 polymer ?
#
loop_
_entity_poly.entity_id
_entity_poly.type
_entity_poly.pdbx_seq_one_letter_code
_entity_poly.pdbx_strand_id
1 'polypeptide(L)'
;MQPERHTIRQRLAALAASLALITGGGVLAATAAVTVQLATAAPAAAVDNGLALTPQMGFNNWNSTHCRAEFNETMVKGIADIFVSQGLKSAGYSYVNIDDCWALPNRDGAGNLVPDPARFPNGIKAVADYVHSKGLKFGLYSSAGTKTCDTLGFPGGLGHEQQDANLWASWGVDYLKYDNCNNTGADAQTRYKAMGDALKATGRPILYSICEWGSNQPWNWAANVGNSWRTTGDISDSWSSMIGIAHQNQSLAPYAKPGAWNDPDMLEVGNGGMTDTEYRTHFSLWSQMAAPLLIGSDLRSASAATLAILKNTDVIAVDQDSLGKQGTVVSSSGGKVVMTKALAGGDRSVTLTNENGSAQTISTTAEAAGIGGASSYALKDLWSKQTSSTTGTISASVPAHGTVMFRVTPGSPVPPPTGINQLSDLPWTSATNGWGPVERDHSNGEQAAGDGRTLTINGTTYAKGLGTHAPSEISYYLGGSCRSVNVDVGVDDEVSSPGTVIFQLYKDGTKVADSGVRSASDGPKHLTADLTGGSQLKLVVTDGGDGINYDHADWADAKLACGNGPAAGTSALSDLNWTSAANGWGPVERDHSNGEQPAGDGRTLTINGATYAKGLGTHAASAVTYYLGGTCTSLTTDVGVDDESATNGSVVFQIFRDGTKVADSGLVTVSDAAKHLTADLTGGLELKLVVTDGGNGNTSDHADWALPRLTCG
;
A
#
# COMPACT_ATOMS: atom_id res chain seq x y z
N MET A 1 -16.00 -17.65 -48.93
CA MET A 1 -15.59 -19.05 -49.23
C MET A 1 -15.27 -19.73 -47.91
N GLN A 2 -15.71 -20.97 -47.77
CA GLN A 2 -15.84 -21.74 -46.54
C GLN A 2 -14.53 -21.98 -45.75
N PRO A 3 -14.65 -22.35 -44.45
CA PRO A 3 -13.54 -22.60 -43.52
C PRO A 3 -13.15 -24.08 -43.47
N GLU A 4 -11.89 -24.39 -43.15
CA GLU A 4 -11.48 -25.75 -42.77
C GLU A 4 -11.25 -25.90 -41.27
N ARG A 5 -12.05 -26.79 -40.69
CA ARG A 5 -11.84 -27.43 -39.38
C ARG A 5 -10.89 -28.60 -39.59
N HIS A 6 -9.95 -28.83 -38.68
CA HIS A 6 -9.44 -30.17 -38.43
C HIS A 6 -9.20 -30.47 -36.95
N THR A 7 -9.35 -31.75 -36.67
CA THR A 7 -9.81 -32.41 -35.46
C THR A 7 -8.70 -32.99 -34.58
N ILE A 8 -9.05 -33.17 -33.31
CA ILE A 8 -8.33 -33.87 -32.23
C ILE A 8 -8.17 -35.37 -32.55
N ARG A 9 -6.99 -35.97 -32.30
CA ARG A 9 -6.71 -37.18 -31.48
C ARG A 9 -5.49 -38.01 -31.95
N GLN A 10 -4.80 -38.55 -30.94
CA GLN A 10 -3.95 -39.76 -30.88
C GLN A 10 -2.43 -39.54 -30.80
N ARG A 11 -1.86 -39.82 -29.61
CA ARG A 11 -0.93 -40.94 -29.38
C ARG A 11 -0.63 -41.11 -27.88
N LEU A 12 -0.96 -42.29 -27.36
CA LEU A 12 -0.63 -42.78 -26.02
C LEU A 12 0.14 -44.10 -26.17
N ALA A 13 1.02 -44.35 -25.21
CA ALA A 13 1.63 -45.61 -24.79
C ALA A 13 2.82 -46.17 -25.58
N ALA A 14 3.97 -46.32 -24.89
CA ALA A 14 4.47 -47.63 -24.45
C ALA A 14 5.75 -47.47 -23.59
N LEU A 15 5.74 -47.97 -22.34
CA LEU A 15 6.52 -49.15 -21.93
C LEU A 15 6.32 -49.42 -20.42
N ALA A 16 5.81 -50.60 -20.12
CA ALA A 16 5.89 -51.23 -18.81
C ALA A 16 6.43 -52.65 -18.98
N ALA A 17 7.15 -53.10 -17.95
CA ALA A 17 7.42 -54.47 -17.50
C ALA A 17 8.89 -54.92 -17.56
N SER A 18 9.46 -55.16 -16.37
CA SER A 18 10.09 -56.43 -16.01
C SER A 18 10.16 -56.56 -14.48
N LEU A 19 9.74 -57.73 -14.00
CA LEU A 19 9.52 -58.17 -12.63
C LEU A 19 10.58 -59.24 -12.30
N ALA A 20 11.11 -59.31 -11.06
CA ALA A 20 11.21 -60.55 -10.24
C ALA A 20 12.26 -60.51 -9.11
N LEU A 21 11.75 -60.65 -7.87
CA LEU A 21 12.19 -61.51 -6.75
C LEU A 21 13.66 -61.58 -6.30
N ILE A 22 13.94 -61.11 -5.07
CA ILE A 22 14.75 -61.84 -4.07
C ILE A 22 14.09 -61.70 -2.68
N THR A 23 13.91 -62.84 -2.03
CA THR A 23 13.39 -63.05 -0.66
C THR A 23 14.46 -62.84 0.42
N GLY A 24 14.04 -62.29 1.56
CA GLY A 24 14.56 -62.64 2.89
C GLY A 24 15.72 -61.80 3.44
N GLY A 25 15.50 -61.15 4.58
CA GLY A 25 16.56 -60.56 5.40
C GLY A 25 16.07 -59.35 6.19
N GLY A 26 15.63 -59.58 7.43
CA GLY A 26 15.33 -58.48 8.35
C GLY A 26 16.57 -57.68 8.69
N VAL A 27 16.52 -56.37 8.49
CA VAL A 27 17.40 -55.38 9.12
C VAL A 27 16.56 -54.13 9.38
N LEU A 28 16.52 -53.67 10.64
CA LEU A 28 16.01 -52.36 10.99
C LEU A 28 16.80 -51.29 10.22
N ALA A 29 16.20 -50.69 9.19
CA ALA A 29 16.69 -49.47 8.60
C ALA A 29 15.91 -48.30 9.19
N ALA A 30 16.58 -47.51 10.04
CA ALA A 30 16.07 -46.22 10.46
C ALA A 30 15.84 -45.36 9.20
N THR A 31 14.58 -45.10 8.87
CA THR A 31 14.21 -44.11 7.86
C THR A 31 14.54 -42.73 8.42
N ALA A 32 15.76 -42.27 8.16
CA ALA A 32 16.07 -40.85 8.23
C ALA A 32 15.18 -40.15 7.19
N ALA A 33 14.15 -39.46 7.66
CA ALA A 33 13.38 -38.54 6.84
C ALA A 33 14.34 -37.43 6.39
N VAL A 34 14.82 -37.53 5.15
CA VAL A 34 15.47 -36.41 4.48
C VAL A 34 14.38 -35.39 4.24
N THR A 35 14.26 -34.43 5.14
CA THR A 35 13.51 -33.20 4.91
C THR A 35 14.18 -32.49 3.74
N VAL A 36 13.61 -32.61 2.54
CA VAL A 36 13.92 -31.72 1.43
C VAL A 36 13.34 -30.37 1.82
N GLN A 37 14.15 -29.55 2.47
CA GLN A 37 13.88 -28.12 2.60
C GLN A 37 13.97 -27.54 1.20
N LEU A 38 12.81 -27.38 0.56
CA LEU A 38 12.64 -26.47 -0.56
C LEU A 38 12.94 -25.07 -0.02
N ALA A 39 14.19 -24.63 -0.22
CA ALA A 39 14.54 -23.24 -0.01
C ALA A 39 13.67 -22.42 -0.95
N THR A 40 12.75 -21.65 -0.40
CA THR A 40 12.06 -20.59 -1.13
C THR A 40 13.13 -19.68 -1.71
N ALA A 41 13.08 -19.43 -3.03
CA ALA A 41 13.99 -18.50 -3.66
C ALA A 41 13.80 -17.14 -2.97
N ALA A 42 14.83 -16.66 -2.27
CA ALA A 42 14.83 -15.32 -1.73
C ALA A 42 14.55 -14.32 -2.86
N PRO A 43 13.82 -13.22 -2.61
CA PRO A 43 13.66 -12.16 -3.60
C PRO A 43 15.04 -11.82 -4.17
N ALA A 44 15.17 -11.83 -5.50
CA ALA A 44 16.46 -11.59 -6.16
C ALA A 44 17.11 -10.32 -5.57
N ALA A 45 18.24 -10.49 -4.89
CA ALA A 45 18.93 -9.37 -4.26
C ALA A 45 19.41 -8.41 -5.37
N ALA A 46 19.26 -7.10 -5.14
CA ALA A 46 19.93 -6.14 -6.02
C ALA A 46 21.46 -6.37 -5.95
N VAL A 47 22.19 -5.89 -6.95
CA VAL A 47 23.66 -5.93 -6.93
C VAL A 47 24.13 -5.19 -5.68
N ASP A 48 24.62 -5.95 -4.71
CA ASP A 48 25.09 -5.41 -3.44
C ASP A 48 26.52 -4.86 -3.61
N ASN A 49 26.62 -3.77 -4.37
CA ASN A 49 27.87 -3.05 -4.60
C ASN A 49 27.99 -1.79 -3.71
N GLY A 50 27.04 -1.59 -2.78
CA GLY A 50 27.00 -0.44 -1.88
C GLY A 50 26.73 0.91 -2.55
N LEU A 51 26.35 0.93 -3.84
CA LEU A 51 26.03 2.13 -4.60
C LEU A 51 24.52 2.29 -4.79
N ALA A 52 24.09 3.51 -5.16
CA ALA A 52 22.71 3.84 -5.48
C ALA A 52 21.70 3.40 -4.39
N LEU A 53 22.05 3.51 -3.10
CA LEU A 53 21.12 3.24 -1.99
C LEU A 53 19.90 4.18 -2.02
N THR A 54 20.06 5.35 -2.65
CA THR A 54 19.01 6.22 -3.17
C THR A 54 19.24 6.43 -4.67
N PRO A 55 18.23 6.88 -5.44
CA PRO A 55 18.39 7.16 -6.87
C PRO A 55 19.55 8.12 -7.12
N GLN A 56 20.31 7.92 -8.19
CA GLN A 56 21.44 8.80 -8.51
C GLN A 56 20.95 10.21 -8.88
N MET A 57 21.72 11.22 -8.45
CA MET A 57 21.49 12.62 -8.83
C MET A 57 22.73 13.19 -9.52
N GLY A 58 22.53 13.83 -10.67
CA GLY A 58 23.65 14.33 -11.45
C GLY A 58 23.25 15.14 -12.67
N PHE A 59 24.13 15.15 -13.65
CA PHE A 59 24.00 15.82 -14.93
C PHE A 59 24.41 14.87 -16.04
N ASN A 60 23.80 15.00 -17.22
CA ASN A 60 24.23 14.38 -18.46
C ASN A 60 24.05 15.40 -19.61
N ASN A 61 25.04 15.51 -20.49
CA ASN A 61 25.07 16.54 -21.53
C ASN A 61 24.21 16.25 -22.78
N TRP A 62 23.67 15.05 -22.94
CA TRP A 62 23.07 14.60 -24.20
C TRP A 62 21.91 15.49 -24.66
N ASN A 63 20.92 15.72 -23.80
CA ASN A 63 19.71 16.50 -24.15
C ASN A 63 20.02 17.95 -24.53
N SER A 64 21.11 18.52 -24.00
CA SER A 64 21.48 19.91 -24.28
C SER A 64 22.45 20.05 -25.43
N THR A 65 23.48 19.20 -25.54
CA THR A 65 24.61 19.42 -26.45
C THR A 65 24.79 18.36 -27.53
N HIS A 66 24.26 17.15 -27.34
CA HIS A 66 24.57 15.99 -28.19
C HIS A 66 26.09 15.93 -28.50
N CYS A 67 26.44 15.77 -29.78
CA CYS A 67 27.80 15.75 -30.28
C CYS A 67 28.29 17.11 -30.81
N ARG A 68 27.64 18.22 -30.47
CA ARG A 68 28.06 19.54 -30.97
C ARG A 68 29.40 20.00 -30.37
N ALA A 69 30.00 21.03 -30.95
CA ALA A 69 31.37 21.46 -30.58
C ALA A 69 31.48 21.98 -29.14
N GLU A 70 30.36 22.40 -28.54
CA GLU A 70 30.30 22.85 -27.16
C GLU A 70 30.51 21.70 -26.16
N PHE A 71 30.33 20.44 -26.56
CA PHE A 71 30.64 19.28 -25.74
C PHE A 71 32.14 18.99 -25.76
N ASN A 72 32.84 19.48 -24.73
CA ASN A 72 34.29 19.39 -24.58
C ASN A 72 34.72 19.52 -23.11
N GLU A 73 36.01 19.36 -22.84
CA GLU A 73 36.62 19.46 -21.51
C GLU A 73 36.23 20.75 -20.76
N THR A 74 36.23 21.90 -21.43
CA THR A 74 35.89 23.19 -20.82
C THR A 74 34.44 23.21 -20.32
N MET A 75 33.51 22.68 -21.13
CA MET A 75 32.11 22.59 -20.75
C MET A 75 31.92 21.70 -19.53
N VAL A 76 32.51 20.50 -19.51
CA VAL A 76 32.37 19.55 -18.40
C VAL A 76 32.91 20.14 -17.10
N LYS A 77 34.08 20.79 -17.14
CA LYS A 77 34.65 21.49 -15.98
C LYS A 77 33.77 22.65 -15.53
N GLY A 78 33.20 23.41 -16.47
CA GLY A 78 32.25 24.49 -16.16
C GLY A 78 30.98 24.00 -15.47
N ILE A 79 30.43 22.85 -15.87
CA ILE A 79 29.29 22.22 -15.18
C ILE A 79 29.67 21.81 -13.76
N ALA A 80 30.85 21.21 -13.57
CA ALA A 80 31.34 20.85 -12.23
C ALA A 80 31.51 22.07 -11.32
N ASP A 81 31.97 23.20 -11.87
CA ASP A 81 32.05 24.48 -11.14
C ASP A 81 30.67 25.02 -10.77
N ILE A 82 29.71 24.97 -11.71
CA ILE A 82 28.32 25.39 -11.46
C ILE A 82 27.65 24.54 -10.38
N PHE A 83 27.91 23.23 -10.36
CA PHE A 83 27.38 22.35 -9.31
C PHE A 83 27.73 22.87 -7.91
N VAL A 84 28.96 23.33 -7.72
CA VAL A 84 29.43 23.90 -6.46
C VAL A 84 28.90 25.32 -6.28
N SER A 85 29.12 26.21 -7.25
CA SER A 85 28.86 27.65 -7.09
C SER A 85 27.38 28.00 -7.04
N GLN A 86 26.50 27.21 -7.67
CA GLN A 86 25.05 27.41 -7.65
C GLN A 86 24.33 26.55 -6.61
N GLY A 87 25.08 25.75 -5.83
CA GLY A 87 24.55 24.95 -4.72
C GLY A 87 23.81 23.67 -5.11
N LEU A 88 23.95 23.19 -6.36
CA LEU A 88 23.36 21.91 -6.78
C LEU A 88 24.03 20.73 -6.06
N LYS A 89 25.35 20.80 -5.83
CA LYS A 89 26.07 19.81 -5.03
C LYS A 89 25.46 19.68 -3.63
N SER A 90 25.19 20.81 -2.98
CA SER A 90 24.57 20.84 -1.65
C SER A 90 23.12 20.33 -1.67
N ALA A 91 22.43 20.42 -2.80
CA ALA A 91 21.11 19.84 -3.00
C ALA A 91 21.14 18.32 -3.27
N GLY A 92 22.31 17.73 -3.52
CA GLY A 92 22.48 16.27 -3.69
C GLY A 92 23.09 15.83 -5.02
N TYR A 93 23.12 16.71 -6.03
CA TYR A 93 23.67 16.36 -7.35
C TYR A 93 25.18 16.14 -7.27
N SER A 94 25.62 14.92 -7.59
CA SER A 94 27.02 14.52 -7.39
C SER A 94 27.70 13.96 -8.63
N TYR A 95 26.94 13.43 -9.59
CA TYR A 95 27.50 12.86 -10.81
C TYR A 95 27.53 13.89 -11.96
N VAL A 96 28.70 14.09 -12.56
CA VAL A 96 28.88 14.86 -13.81
C VAL A 96 29.16 13.84 -14.91
N ASN A 97 28.11 13.39 -15.60
CA ASN A 97 28.20 12.37 -16.62
C ASN A 97 28.39 13.01 -18.00
N ILE A 98 29.24 12.41 -18.81
CA ILE A 98 29.32 12.68 -20.24
C ILE A 98 28.69 11.54 -21.04
N ASP A 99 28.07 11.89 -22.16
CA ASP A 99 27.38 10.96 -23.04
C ASP A 99 28.22 10.64 -24.30
N ASP A 100 27.60 10.16 -25.38
CA ASP A 100 28.24 9.76 -26.63
C ASP A 100 29.16 10.87 -27.23
N CYS A 101 30.00 10.49 -28.21
CA CYS A 101 30.89 11.38 -28.97
C CYS A 101 32.11 11.93 -28.22
N TRP A 102 32.54 11.29 -27.12
CA TRP A 102 33.73 11.69 -26.37
C TRP A 102 35.05 11.09 -26.89
N ALA A 103 34.96 9.96 -27.61
CA ALA A 103 36.11 9.21 -28.11
C ALA A 103 36.37 9.47 -29.61
N LEU A 104 37.52 9.01 -30.12
CA LEU A 104 37.74 8.88 -31.56
C LEU A 104 36.93 7.70 -32.13
N PRO A 105 36.57 7.71 -33.44
CA PRO A 105 35.82 6.62 -34.08
C PRO A 105 36.55 5.25 -34.10
N ASN A 106 37.86 5.24 -33.84
CA ASN A 106 38.71 4.07 -33.86
C ASN A 106 39.46 3.92 -32.53
N ARG A 107 39.60 2.67 -32.10
CA ARG A 107 40.51 2.28 -31.01
C ARG A 107 41.97 2.44 -31.46
N ASP A 108 42.89 2.55 -30.51
CA ASP A 108 44.33 2.55 -30.81
C ASP A 108 44.83 1.16 -31.25
N GLY A 109 46.12 1.05 -31.57
CA GLY A 109 46.75 -0.22 -31.98
C GLY A 109 46.77 -1.31 -30.90
N ALA A 110 46.50 -0.97 -29.64
CA ALA A 110 46.35 -1.91 -28.53
C ALA A 110 44.87 -2.24 -28.23
N GLY A 111 43.93 -1.69 -29.00
CA GLY A 111 42.50 -1.89 -28.82
C GLY A 111 41.85 -0.98 -27.77
N ASN A 112 42.54 0.02 -27.26
CA ASN A 112 41.98 0.92 -26.24
C ASN A 112 41.13 2.03 -26.88
N LEU A 113 40.11 2.48 -26.14
CA LEU A 113 39.38 3.70 -26.47
C LEU A 113 40.30 4.93 -26.35
N VAL A 114 40.22 5.84 -27.30
CA VAL A 114 41.04 7.06 -27.34
C VAL A 114 40.12 8.27 -27.19
N PRO A 115 40.25 9.09 -26.12
CA PRO A 115 39.52 10.35 -26.03
C PRO A 115 39.81 11.26 -27.23
N ASP A 116 38.81 11.95 -27.77
CA ASP A 116 39.01 12.89 -28.87
C ASP A 116 39.94 14.03 -28.40
N PRO A 117 41.17 14.18 -28.95
CA PRO A 117 42.13 15.18 -28.50
C PRO A 117 41.72 16.61 -28.80
N ALA A 118 40.77 16.84 -29.71
CA ALA A 118 40.21 18.16 -29.95
C ALA A 118 39.22 18.57 -28.85
N ARG A 119 38.43 17.62 -28.33
CA ARG A 119 37.45 17.85 -27.25
C ARG A 119 38.07 17.74 -25.87
N PHE A 120 38.97 16.80 -25.69
CA PHE A 120 39.59 16.41 -24.43
C PHE A 120 41.12 16.38 -24.59
N PRO A 121 41.76 17.54 -24.82
CA PRO A 121 43.20 17.61 -25.09
C PRO A 121 44.06 17.05 -23.94
N ASN A 122 43.54 17.02 -22.71
CA ASN A 122 44.24 16.46 -21.55
C ASN A 122 43.76 15.03 -21.20
N GLY A 123 42.90 14.43 -22.02
CA GLY A 123 42.30 13.12 -21.82
C GLY A 123 41.26 13.08 -20.69
N ILE A 124 40.51 11.96 -20.63
CA ILE A 124 39.39 11.80 -19.68
C ILE A 124 39.85 11.78 -18.22
N LYS A 125 41.02 11.19 -17.92
CA LYS A 125 41.53 11.18 -16.55
C LYS A 125 41.69 12.59 -15.97
N ALA A 126 42.19 13.55 -16.75
CA ALA A 126 42.34 14.93 -16.28
C ALA A 126 40.99 15.62 -16.01
N VAL A 127 39.94 15.25 -16.75
CA VAL A 127 38.57 15.71 -16.50
C VAL A 127 38.02 15.10 -15.21
N ALA A 128 38.16 13.78 -15.04
CA ALA A 128 37.73 13.07 -13.83
C ALA A 128 38.44 13.62 -12.59
N ASP A 129 39.77 13.77 -12.63
CA ASP A 129 40.56 14.36 -11.54
C ASP A 129 40.06 15.77 -11.19
N TYR A 130 39.71 16.60 -12.19
CA TYR A 130 39.13 17.92 -11.94
C TYR A 130 37.76 17.85 -11.26
N VAL A 131 36.86 16.99 -11.74
CA VAL A 131 35.54 16.77 -11.14
C VAL A 131 35.67 16.27 -9.70
N HIS A 132 36.58 15.33 -9.44
CA HIS A 132 36.90 14.85 -8.09
C HIS A 132 37.46 15.95 -7.19
N SER A 133 38.27 16.88 -7.72
CA SER A 133 38.78 18.03 -6.95
C SER A 133 37.66 18.96 -6.44
N LYS A 134 36.48 18.93 -7.07
CA LYS A 134 35.26 19.63 -6.63
C LYS A 134 34.43 18.80 -5.64
N GLY A 135 34.91 17.61 -5.29
CA GLY A 135 34.21 16.61 -4.48
C GLY A 135 32.94 16.09 -5.15
N LEU A 136 32.96 16.01 -6.47
CA LEU A 136 31.91 15.40 -7.31
C LEU A 136 32.43 14.06 -7.84
N LYS A 137 31.58 13.34 -8.57
CA LYS A 137 31.86 12.06 -9.23
C LYS A 137 31.73 12.22 -10.73
N PHE A 138 32.53 11.47 -11.49
CA PHE A 138 32.57 11.58 -12.95
C PHE A 138 31.98 10.34 -13.63
N GLY A 139 31.13 10.54 -14.64
CA GLY A 139 30.52 9.45 -15.40
C GLY A 139 30.86 9.46 -16.87
N LEU A 140 30.83 8.27 -17.46
CA LEU A 140 31.12 8.03 -18.87
C LEU A 140 29.98 7.27 -19.54
N TYR A 141 30.04 7.20 -20.86
CA TYR A 141 29.11 6.49 -21.73
C TYR A 141 29.82 5.52 -22.66
N SER A 142 29.18 4.37 -22.90
CA SER A 142 29.48 3.44 -23.98
C SER A 142 28.23 2.65 -24.37
N SER A 143 28.35 1.65 -25.25
CA SER A 143 27.24 0.78 -25.68
C SER A 143 27.61 -0.69 -25.54
N ALA A 144 26.65 -1.51 -25.13
CA ALA A 144 26.64 -2.97 -25.16
C ALA A 144 26.49 -3.50 -26.62
N GLY A 145 27.25 -2.92 -27.53
CA GLY A 145 27.28 -3.25 -28.94
C GLY A 145 28.64 -2.93 -29.56
N THR A 146 28.78 -3.17 -30.86
CA THR A 146 30.06 -2.93 -31.56
C THR A 146 30.35 -1.44 -31.73
N LYS A 147 29.31 -0.60 -31.74
CA LYS A 147 29.36 0.85 -31.91
C LYS A 147 28.34 1.53 -30.98
N THR A 148 28.60 2.78 -30.60
CA THR A 148 27.63 3.63 -29.91
C THR A 148 26.47 4.03 -30.84
N CYS A 149 25.48 4.75 -30.30
CA CYS A 149 24.27 5.08 -31.06
C CYS A 149 24.47 6.14 -32.13
N ASP A 150 25.42 7.07 -31.95
CA ASP A 150 25.67 8.11 -32.93
C ASP A 150 26.10 7.52 -34.29
N THR A 151 25.62 8.13 -35.36
CA THR A 151 25.87 7.69 -36.74
C THR A 151 27.34 7.78 -37.17
N LEU A 152 28.16 8.57 -36.48
CA LEU A 152 29.62 8.60 -36.68
C LEU A 152 30.29 7.29 -36.25
N GLY A 153 29.61 6.46 -35.45
CA GLY A 153 30.02 5.11 -35.11
C GLY A 153 31.26 5.06 -34.23
N PHE A 154 31.18 5.59 -33.00
CA PHE A 154 32.24 5.45 -32.01
C PHE A 154 32.30 4.01 -31.48
N PRO A 155 33.47 3.49 -31.06
CA PRO A 155 33.58 2.11 -30.61
C PRO A 155 32.69 1.82 -29.39
N GLY A 156 31.86 0.78 -29.49
CA GLY A 156 31.15 0.23 -28.33
C GLY A 156 31.99 -0.81 -27.59
N GLY A 157 31.49 -1.29 -26.46
CA GLY A 157 32.22 -2.18 -25.56
C GLY A 157 32.00 -3.68 -25.79
N LEU A 158 31.16 -4.10 -26.74
CA LEU A 158 30.88 -5.52 -26.97
C LEU A 158 32.16 -6.27 -27.39
N GLY A 159 32.56 -7.27 -26.61
CA GLY A 159 33.80 -8.03 -26.78
C GLY A 159 35.07 -7.35 -26.25
N HIS A 160 34.95 -6.14 -25.68
CA HIS A 160 36.03 -5.36 -25.08
C HIS A 160 35.77 -5.03 -23.60
N GLU A 161 34.79 -5.69 -22.96
CA GLU A 161 34.21 -5.28 -21.68
C GLU A 161 35.27 -5.13 -20.58
N GLN A 162 36.13 -6.14 -20.40
CA GLN A 162 37.17 -6.11 -19.37
C GLN A 162 38.26 -5.07 -19.67
N GLN A 163 38.64 -4.92 -20.94
CA GLN A 163 39.65 -3.94 -21.35
C GLN A 163 39.15 -2.52 -21.09
N ASP A 164 37.92 -2.23 -21.51
CA ASP A 164 37.30 -0.92 -21.35
C ASP A 164 37.03 -0.60 -19.88
N ALA A 165 36.53 -1.57 -19.10
CA ALA A 165 36.34 -1.40 -17.66
C ALA A 165 37.65 -1.06 -16.93
N ASN A 166 38.74 -1.76 -17.24
CA ASN A 166 40.06 -1.47 -16.66
C ASN A 166 40.53 -0.05 -17.02
N LEU A 167 40.30 0.37 -18.27
CA LEU A 167 40.67 1.70 -18.74
C LEU A 167 39.87 2.79 -18.00
N TRP A 168 38.55 2.64 -17.90
CA TRP A 168 37.69 3.59 -17.19
C TRP A 168 38.03 3.65 -15.70
N ALA A 169 38.33 2.52 -15.07
CA ALA A 169 38.79 2.49 -13.68
C ALA A 169 40.14 3.22 -13.52
N SER A 170 41.07 3.05 -14.46
CA SER A 170 42.37 3.75 -14.46
C SER A 170 42.23 5.28 -14.64
N TRP A 171 41.17 5.73 -15.32
CA TRP A 171 40.86 7.15 -15.48
C TRP A 171 40.08 7.74 -14.31
N GLY A 172 39.63 6.91 -13.36
CA GLY A 172 38.86 7.37 -12.21
C GLY A 172 37.37 7.55 -12.49
N VAL A 173 36.78 6.89 -13.49
CA VAL A 173 35.33 6.93 -13.74
C VAL A 173 34.56 6.34 -12.54
N ASP A 174 33.46 6.96 -12.13
CA ASP A 174 32.60 6.54 -11.01
C ASP A 174 31.20 6.06 -11.45
N TYR A 175 30.84 6.28 -12.71
CA TYR A 175 29.53 5.99 -13.28
C TYR A 175 29.67 5.56 -14.75
N LEU A 176 28.94 4.54 -15.17
CA LEU A 176 28.81 4.15 -16.57
C LEU A 176 27.34 4.11 -17.00
N LYS A 177 26.96 4.92 -17.99
CA LYS A 177 25.77 4.70 -18.82
C LYS A 177 26.14 3.74 -19.95
N TYR A 178 25.40 2.65 -20.11
CA TYR A 178 25.74 1.60 -21.08
C TYR A 178 24.55 1.29 -21.98
N ASP A 179 24.64 1.72 -23.22
CA ASP A 179 23.59 1.71 -24.24
C ASP A 179 23.39 0.35 -24.93
N ASN A 180 22.44 0.26 -25.85
CA ASN A 180 22.04 -0.98 -26.52
C ASN A 180 22.17 -0.96 -28.05
N CYS A 181 22.65 0.13 -28.66
CA CYS A 181 22.85 0.24 -30.09
C CYS A 181 23.92 -0.73 -30.62
N ASN A 182 23.75 -1.21 -31.87
CA ASN A 182 24.69 -2.09 -32.56
C ASN A 182 25.02 -3.39 -31.79
N ASN A 183 24.03 -3.95 -31.08
CA ASN A 183 24.17 -5.13 -30.22
C ASN A 183 24.31 -6.49 -30.94
N THR A 184 24.31 -6.50 -32.28
CA THR A 184 24.44 -7.71 -33.12
C THR A 184 23.34 -8.77 -32.95
N GLY A 185 22.24 -8.44 -32.27
CA GLY A 185 21.18 -9.38 -31.91
C GLY A 185 21.55 -10.32 -30.76
N ALA A 186 22.66 -10.07 -30.07
CA ALA A 186 23.08 -10.88 -28.93
C ALA A 186 22.19 -10.61 -27.70
N ASP A 187 22.00 -11.66 -26.89
CA ASP A 187 21.17 -11.64 -25.69
C ASP A 187 21.52 -10.49 -24.74
N ALA A 188 20.51 -9.74 -24.28
CA ALA A 188 20.70 -8.56 -23.45
C ALA A 188 21.30 -8.91 -22.09
N GLN A 189 20.74 -9.91 -21.40
CA GLN A 189 21.20 -10.29 -20.06
C GLN A 189 22.68 -10.69 -20.09
N THR A 190 23.09 -11.45 -21.10
CA THR A 190 24.47 -11.87 -21.31
C THR A 190 25.41 -10.68 -21.51
N ARG A 191 25.08 -9.75 -22.40
CA ARG A 191 25.91 -8.58 -22.70
C ARG A 191 26.06 -7.63 -21.51
N TYR A 192 24.95 -7.31 -20.86
CA TYR A 192 24.95 -6.42 -19.69
C TYR A 192 25.66 -7.08 -18.50
N LYS A 193 25.47 -8.38 -18.30
CA LYS A 193 26.22 -9.11 -17.26
C LYS A 193 27.73 -9.10 -17.52
N ALA A 194 28.17 -9.29 -18.76
CA ALA A 194 29.60 -9.28 -19.10
C ALA A 194 30.28 -7.96 -18.70
N MET A 195 29.63 -6.82 -18.97
CA MET A 195 30.13 -5.52 -18.54
C MET A 195 30.01 -5.32 -17.02
N GLY A 196 28.91 -5.72 -16.39
CA GLY A 196 28.77 -5.67 -14.93
C GLY A 196 29.87 -6.45 -14.19
N ASP A 197 30.17 -7.68 -14.65
CA ASP A 197 31.27 -8.51 -14.14
C ASP A 197 32.62 -7.83 -14.36
N ALA A 198 32.85 -7.24 -15.54
CA ALA A 198 34.07 -6.53 -15.88
C ALA A 198 34.31 -5.32 -14.98
N LEU A 199 33.28 -4.50 -14.72
CA LEU A 199 33.32 -3.36 -13.80
C LEU A 199 33.66 -3.84 -12.38
N LYS A 200 33.00 -4.89 -11.90
CA LYS A 200 33.28 -5.48 -10.58
C LYS A 200 34.73 -5.96 -10.47
N ALA A 201 35.26 -6.58 -11.52
CA ALA A 201 36.64 -7.10 -11.55
C ALA A 201 37.70 -6.00 -11.45
N THR A 202 37.38 -4.75 -11.79
CA THR A 202 38.32 -3.62 -11.63
C THR A 202 38.63 -3.28 -10.17
N GLY A 203 37.74 -3.65 -9.23
CA GLY A 203 37.82 -3.27 -7.82
C GLY A 203 37.48 -1.80 -7.52
N ARG A 204 37.20 -0.97 -8.54
CA ARG A 204 36.72 0.39 -8.36
C ARG A 204 35.18 0.41 -8.29
N PRO A 205 34.56 1.08 -7.31
CA PRO A 205 33.11 1.27 -7.30
C PRO A 205 32.68 2.16 -8.48
N ILE A 206 31.97 1.59 -9.44
CA ILE A 206 31.41 2.28 -10.61
C ILE A 206 29.91 1.99 -10.63
N LEU A 207 29.08 3.04 -10.56
CA LEU A 207 27.63 2.91 -10.67
C LEU A 207 27.27 2.48 -12.09
N TYR A 208 26.53 1.39 -12.22
CA TYR A 208 26.20 0.82 -13.53
C TYR A 208 24.75 1.10 -13.94
N SER A 209 24.58 1.95 -14.95
CA SER A 209 23.29 2.38 -15.49
C SER A 209 23.03 1.75 -16.85
N ILE A 210 22.09 0.81 -16.89
CA ILE A 210 21.71 0.03 -18.06
C ILE A 210 20.76 0.85 -18.95
N CYS A 211 21.06 0.97 -20.24
CA CYS A 211 20.28 1.76 -21.19
C CYS A 211 19.83 0.89 -22.38
N GLU A 212 18.83 0.02 -22.13
CA GLU A 212 18.23 -0.87 -23.16
C GLU A 212 16.75 -0.59 -23.46
N TRP A 213 16.25 0.53 -22.94
CA TRP A 213 14.96 1.15 -23.27
C TRP A 213 13.72 0.35 -22.86
N GLY A 214 13.85 -0.60 -21.93
CA GLY A 214 12.75 -1.48 -21.53
C GLY A 214 12.51 -2.66 -22.46
N SER A 215 13.30 -2.78 -23.54
CA SER A 215 13.08 -3.70 -24.67
C SER A 215 13.04 -5.17 -24.24
N ASN A 216 13.82 -5.55 -23.22
CA ASN A 216 13.87 -6.93 -22.70
C ASN A 216 13.42 -7.00 -21.24
N GLN A 217 12.52 -6.11 -20.83
CA GLN A 217 11.92 -6.08 -19.50
C GLN A 217 12.98 -6.08 -18.37
N PRO A 218 13.91 -5.10 -18.35
CA PRO A 218 15.06 -5.07 -17.46
C PRO A 218 14.70 -5.11 -15.97
N TRP A 219 13.51 -4.64 -15.60
CA TRP A 219 12.99 -4.74 -14.23
C TRP A 219 12.95 -6.17 -13.67
N ASN A 220 12.93 -7.20 -14.54
CA ASN A 220 12.95 -8.61 -14.13
C ASN A 220 14.35 -9.18 -13.86
N TRP A 221 15.44 -8.54 -14.32
CA TRP A 221 16.78 -9.14 -14.29
C TRP A 221 17.92 -8.16 -13.98
N ALA A 222 17.79 -6.89 -14.38
CA ALA A 222 18.86 -5.89 -14.32
C ALA A 222 19.30 -5.56 -12.90
N ALA A 223 18.43 -5.74 -11.90
CA ALA A 223 18.76 -5.56 -10.49
C ALA A 223 19.94 -6.46 -10.05
N ASN A 224 20.14 -7.64 -10.65
CA ASN A 224 21.27 -8.52 -10.30
C ASN A 224 22.60 -8.09 -10.95
N VAL A 225 22.56 -7.10 -11.85
CA VAL A 225 23.67 -6.75 -12.74
C VAL A 225 24.11 -5.30 -12.56
N GLY A 226 23.16 -4.37 -12.51
CA GLY A 226 23.40 -2.93 -12.43
C GLY A 226 22.54 -2.24 -11.38
N ASN A 227 22.71 -0.92 -11.27
CA ASN A 227 22.10 -0.10 -10.24
C ASN A 227 20.83 0.63 -10.71
N SER A 228 20.70 0.87 -12.01
CA SER A 228 19.49 1.40 -12.62
C SER A 228 19.33 0.89 -14.04
N TRP A 229 18.11 0.94 -14.57
CA TRP A 229 17.82 0.53 -15.94
C TRP A 229 16.78 1.43 -16.59
N ARG A 230 17.06 1.89 -17.82
CA ARG A 230 16.10 2.63 -18.65
C ARG A 230 14.88 1.78 -18.91
N THR A 231 13.69 2.30 -18.63
CA THR A 231 12.41 1.58 -18.76
C THR A 231 11.65 1.90 -20.05
N THR A 232 12.05 2.95 -20.76
CA THR A 232 11.41 3.43 -21.98
C THR A 232 12.43 3.86 -23.03
N GLY A 233 11.94 4.13 -24.25
CA GLY A 233 12.66 4.95 -25.22
C GLY A 233 12.99 6.35 -24.69
N ASP A 234 13.77 7.10 -25.46
CA ASP A 234 14.28 8.41 -25.02
C ASP A 234 13.15 9.43 -24.80
N ILE A 235 13.31 10.22 -23.74
CA ILE A 235 12.48 11.41 -23.52
C ILE A 235 12.81 12.49 -24.54
N SER A 236 11.81 13.33 -24.82
CA SER A 236 11.98 14.61 -25.51
C SER A 236 11.39 15.72 -24.66
N ASP A 237 11.91 16.94 -24.82
CA ASP A 237 11.45 18.15 -24.15
C ASP A 237 10.06 18.60 -24.65
N SER A 238 9.04 17.79 -24.37
CA SER A 238 7.65 18.03 -24.68
C SER A 238 6.73 17.37 -23.64
N TRP A 239 5.61 18.03 -23.35
CA TRP A 239 4.62 17.52 -22.38
C TRP A 239 4.17 16.09 -22.70
N SER A 240 3.87 15.81 -23.97
CA SER A 240 3.36 14.50 -24.40
C SER A 240 4.37 13.37 -24.22
N SER A 241 5.65 13.63 -24.49
CA SER A 241 6.70 12.66 -24.27
C SER A 241 6.91 12.41 -22.78
N MET A 242 6.97 13.47 -21.98
CA MET A 242 7.21 13.39 -20.54
C MET A 242 6.10 12.60 -19.82
N ILE A 243 4.83 12.91 -20.09
CA ILE A 243 3.71 12.21 -19.43
C ILE A 243 3.58 10.76 -19.93
N GLY A 244 3.81 10.50 -21.22
CA GLY A 244 3.77 9.14 -21.77
C GLY A 244 4.85 8.22 -21.18
N ILE A 245 6.03 8.76 -20.87
CA ILE A 245 7.10 8.03 -20.18
C ILE A 245 6.74 7.81 -18.71
N ALA A 246 6.19 8.82 -18.03
CA ALA A 246 5.73 8.68 -16.66
C ALA A 246 4.71 7.54 -16.51
N HIS A 247 3.73 7.46 -17.41
CA HIS A 247 2.71 6.40 -17.41
C HIS A 247 3.29 5.00 -17.58
N GLN A 248 4.25 4.83 -18.50
CA GLN A 248 4.92 3.54 -18.68
C GLN A 248 5.68 3.11 -17.42
N ASN A 249 6.37 4.06 -16.77
CA ASN A 249 7.19 3.78 -15.60
C ASN A 249 6.38 3.54 -14.31
N GLN A 250 5.18 4.11 -14.18
CA GLN A 250 4.32 4.02 -13.00
C GLN A 250 4.04 2.56 -12.58
N SER A 251 3.81 1.67 -13.53
CA SER A 251 3.51 0.25 -13.28
C SER A 251 4.69 -0.55 -12.72
N LEU A 252 5.91 -0.02 -12.81
CA LEU A 252 7.14 -0.71 -12.45
C LEU A 252 7.55 -0.49 -10.98
N ALA A 253 6.73 0.20 -10.19
CA ALA A 253 6.98 0.48 -8.78
C ALA A 253 7.42 -0.73 -7.93
N PRO A 254 6.88 -1.96 -8.13
CA PRO A 254 7.30 -3.12 -7.34
C PRO A 254 8.78 -3.52 -7.51
N TYR A 255 9.42 -3.13 -8.61
CA TYR A 255 10.79 -3.53 -8.94
C TYR A 255 11.86 -2.56 -8.41
N ALA A 256 11.49 -1.32 -8.10
CA ALA A 256 12.39 -0.32 -7.56
C ALA A 256 12.66 -0.53 -6.07
N LYS A 257 13.93 -0.48 -5.67
CA LYS A 257 14.39 -0.64 -4.29
C LYS A 257 15.82 -0.06 -4.12
N PRO A 258 16.30 0.15 -2.89
CA PRO A 258 17.69 0.55 -2.66
C PRO A 258 18.70 -0.29 -3.47
N GLY A 259 19.55 0.40 -4.23
CA GLY A 259 20.54 -0.20 -5.13
C GLY A 259 20.04 -0.55 -6.53
N ALA A 260 18.74 -0.39 -6.84
CA ALA A 260 18.10 -0.89 -8.04
C ALA A 260 16.88 -0.03 -8.46
N TRP A 261 17.07 0.86 -9.45
CA TRP A 261 16.06 1.89 -9.82
C TRP A 261 15.57 1.77 -11.25
N ASN A 262 14.27 1.96 -11.43
CA ASN A 262 13.68 2.24 -12.74
C ASN A 262 14.10 3.64 -13.20
N ASP A 263 14.61 3.74 -14.42
CA ASP A 263 15.08 4.99 -15.03
C ASP A 263 14.15 5.43 -16.17
N PRO A 264 13.20 6.34 -15.92
CA PRO A 264 12.36 6.97 -16.95
C PRO A 264 13.11 8.04 -17.76
N ASP A 265 14.43 8.00 -17.83
CA ASP A 265 15.30 8.92 -18.58
C ASP A 265 15.56 10.28 -17.90
N MET A 266 16.45 11.05 -18.51
CA MET A 266 16.97 12.32 -17.97
C MET A 266 15.92 13.42 -17.84
N LEU A 267 16.20 14.39 -16.97
CA LEU A 267 15.35 15.55 -16.76
C LEU A 267 15.48 16.57 -17.91
N GLU A 268 14.35 16.97 -18.49
CA GLU A 268 14.28 18.04 -19.51
C GLU A 268 14.14 19.44 -18.93
N VAL A 269 14.15 19.57 -17.59
CA VAL A 269 13.95 20.83 -16.87
C VAL A 269 14.88 21.93 -17.37
N GLY A 270 14.29 22.93 -18.05
CA GLY A 270 14.99 24.11 -18.55
C GLY A 270 15.49 24.04 -20.00
N ASN A 271 15.10 23.03 -20.79
CA ASN A 271 15.50 22.91 -22.20
C ASN A 271 14.67 23.77 -23.18
N GLY A 272 13.53 24.32 -22.74
CA GLY A 272 12.76 25.36 -23.42
C GLY A 272 11.50 24.90 -24.16
N GLY A 273 11.26 23.60 -24.27
CA GLY A 273 10.10 22.97 -24.92
C GLY A 273 8.87 22.79 -24.02
N MET A 274 9.01 22.99 -22.71
CA MET A 274 7.91 22.97 -21.75
C MET A 274 7.89 24.26 -20.90
N THR A 275 6.74 24.55 -20.30
CA THR A 275 6.55 25.64 -19.35
C THR A 275 7.14 25.30 -17.97
N ASP A 276 7.40 26.31 -17.13
CA ASP A 276 7.84 26.09 -15.75
C ASP A 276 6.86 25.22 -14.95
N THR A 277 5.56 25.31 -15.23
CA THR A 277 4.52 24.46 -14.59
C THR A 277 4.70 23.00 -14.97
N GLU A 278 4.92 22.73 -16.26
CA GLU A 278 5.15 21.38 -16.78
C GLU A 278 6.48 20.81 -16.28
N TYR A 279 7.53 21.62 -16.20
CA TYR A 279 8.81 21.21 -15.61
C TYR A 279 8.71 20.90 -14.10
N ARG A 280 7.87 21.63 -13.35
CA ARG A 280 7.57 21.28 -11.95
C ARG A 280 6.83 19.95 -11.86
N THR A 281 5.87 19.70 -12.75
CA THR A 281 5.20 18.39 -12.84
C THR A 281 6.20 17.28 -13.14
N HIS A 282 7.04 17.45 -14.15
CA HIS A 282 8.09 16.50 -14.52
C HIS A 282 9.02 16.17 -13.34
N PHE A 283 9.57 17.19 -12.67
CA PHE A 283 10.45 16.98 -11.52
C PHE A 283 9.74 16.31 -10.34
N SER A 284 8.47 16.65 -10.11
CA SER A 284 7.65 16.03 -9.06
C SER A 284 7.39 14.56 -9.33
N LEU A 285 7.02 14.20 -10.58
CA LEU A 285 6.73 12.81 -10.96
C LEU A 285 7.98 11.93 -10.92
N TRP A 286 9.13 12.42 -11.39
CA TRP A 286 10.40 11.69 -11.28
C TRP A 286 10.75 11.43 -9.82
N SER A 287 10.63 12.44 -8.97
CA SER A 287 10.90 12.31 -7.52
C SER A 287 9.92 11.37 -6.81
N GLN A 288 8.63 11.46 -7.17
CA GLN A 288 7.59 10.56 -6.67
C GLN A 288 7.86 9.12 -7.12
N MET A 289 8.46 8.91 -8.29
CA MET A 289 8.80 7.60 -8.81
C MET A 289 10.15 7.05 -8.31
N ALA A 290 10.90 7.79 -7.49
CA ALA A 290 12.28 7.42 -7.10
C ALA A 290 13.18 7.20 -8.34
N ALA A 291 13.05 8.08 -9.34
CA ALA A 291 13.81 8.02 -10.57
C ALA A 291 15.19 8.69 -10.41
N PRO A 292 16.21 8.27 -11.18
CA PRO A 292 17.42 9.06 -11.36
C PRO A 292 17.12 10.53 -11.70
N LEU A 293 17.64 11.47 -10.91
CA LEU A 293 17.51 12.91 -11.16
C LEU A 293 18.75 13.41 -11.90
N LEU A 294 18.85 13.08 -13.18
CA LEU A 294 19.95 13.50 -14.07
C LEU A 294 19.53 14.73 -14.87
N ILE A 295 20.11 15.89 -14.57
CA ILE A 295 19.87 17.15 -15.29
C ILE A 295 20.33 17.00 -16.74
N GLY A 296 19.43 17.21 -17.70
CA GLY A 296 19.73 17.20 -19.14
C GLY A 296 20.00 18.58 -19.74
N SER A 297 19.68 19.67 -19.03
CA SER A 297 19.79 21.04 -19.54
C SER A 297 21.17 21.67 -19.36
N ASP A 298 21.52 22.62 -20.24
CA ASP A 298 22.79 23.33 -20.16
C ASP A 298 22.77 24.35 -19.00
N LEU A 299 23.35 23.95 -17.88
CA LEU A 299 23.41 24.76 -16.66
C LEU A 299 24.17 26.07 -16.82
N ARG A 300 25.01 26.23 -17.86
CA ARG A 300 25.72 27.49 -18.14
C ARG A 300 24.76 28.60 -18.55
N SER A 301 23.57 28.24 -19.03
CA SER A 301 22.50 29.14 -19.45
C SER A 301 21.20 28.96 -18.65
N ALA A 302 21.20 28.17 -17.58
CA ALA A 302 20.00 27.90 -16.80
C ALA A 302 19.43 29.18 -16.16
N SER A 303 18.11 29.35 -16.27
CA SER A 303 17.40 30.46 -15.66
C SER A 303 17.29 30.30 -14.14
N ALA A 304 16.98 31.38 -13.43
CA ALA A 304 16.68 31.31 -11.99
C ALA A 304 15.49 30.39 -11.68
N ALA A 305 14.48 30.34 -12.57
CA ALA A 305 13.34 29.44 -12.43
C ALA A 305 13.76 27.97 -12.58
N THR A 306 14.61 27.66 -13.57
CA THR A 306 15.19 26.32 -13.77
C THR A 306 15.96 25.88 -12.53
N LEU A 307 16.86 26.73 -12.03
CA LEU A 307 17.64 26.43 -10.82
C LEU A 307 16.76 26.31 -9.57
N ALA A 308 15.63 27.03 -9.48
CA ALA A 308 14.70 26.91 -8.37
C ALA A 308 13.96 25.56 -8.39
N ILE A 309 13.60 25.04 -9.57
CA ILE A 309 13.01 23.70 -9.73
C ILE A 309 14.04 22.65 -9.32
N LEU A 310 15.23 22.68 -9.94
CA LEU A 310 16.27 21.69 -9.71
C LEU A 310 16.80 21.67 -8.26
N LYS A 311 16.73 22.78 -7.53
CA LYS A 311 17.21 22.87 -6.13
C LYS A 311 16.11 22.75 -5.08
N ASN A 312 14.89 22.35 -5.44
CA ASN A 312 13.83 22.21 -4.46
C ASN A 312 14.09 21.01 -3.53
N THR A 313 14.71 21.27 -2.39
CA THR A 313 15.13 20.24 -1.42
C THR A 313 13.99 19.45 -0.80
N ASP A 314 12.78 20.01 -0.73
CA ASP A 314 11.61 19.28 -0.22
C ASP A 314 11.17 18.18 -1.21
N VAL A 315 11.23 18.45 -2.51
CA VAL A 315 10.89 17.48 -3.56
C VAL A 315 12.01 16.45 -3.72
N ILE A 316 13.27 16.90 -3.68
CA ILE A 316 14.45 16.00 -3.67
C ILE A 316 14.41 15.06 -2.46
N ALA A 317 13.99 15.52 -1.28
CA ALA A 317 13.88 14.66 -0.10
C ALA A 317 12.86 13.53 -0.27
N VAL A 318 11.85 13.70 -1.13
CA VAL A 318 10.94 12.60 -1.49
C VAL A 318 11.66 11.60 -2.39
N ASP A 319 12.39 12.06 -3.41
CA ASP A 319 13.20 11.19 -4.26
C ASP A 319 14.22 10.37 -3.46
N GLN A 320 14.97 11.07 -2.60
CA GLN A 320 16.08 10.55 -1.80
C GLN A 320 15.64 9.95 -0.45
N ASP A 321 14.35 9.64 -0.27
CA ASP A 321 13.88 9.02 0.97
C ASP A 321 14.49 7.63 1.17
N SER A 322 15.00 7.36 2.37
CA SER A 322 15.76 6.14 2.69
C SER A 322 14.91 4.86 2.69
N LEU A 323 13.58 4.96 2.70
CA LEU A 323 12.72 3.78 2.52
C LEU A 323 12.89 3.19 1.11
N GLY A 324 13.31 4.04 0.15
CA GLY A 324 13.69 3.62 -1.18
C GLY A 324 12.54 2.99 -1.97
N LYS A 325 11.33 3.49 -1.79
CA LYS A 325 10.13 3.03 -2.51
C LYS A 325 9.77 3.99 -3.62
N GLN A 326 9.48 3.44 -4.80
CA GLN A 326 8.79 4.15 -5.87
C GLN A 326 7.32 4.37 -5.47
N GLY A 327 6.76 5.54 -5.79
CA GLY A 327 5.35 5.83 -5.58
C GLY A 327 4.43 5.06 -6.53
N THR A 328 3.23 4.74 -6.05
CA THR A 328 2.20 4.00 -6.79
C THR A 328 1.01 4.90 -7.12
N VAL A 329 0.28 4.56 -8.19
CA VAL A 329 -0.96 5.24 -8.57
C VAL A 329 -2.08 4.86 -7.61
N VAL A 330 -2.77 5.86 -7.07
CA VAL A 330 -4.00 5.69 -6.28
C VAL A 330 -5.23 5.76 -7.17
N SER A 331 -5.24 6.69 -8.13
CA SER A 331 -6.32 6.82 -9.11
C SER A 331 -5.81 7.51 -10.37
N SER A 332 -6.31 7.10 -11.54
CA SER A 332 -6.06 7.77 -12.82
C SER A 332 -7.34 7.77 -13.64
N SER A 333 -7.96 8.93 -13.81
CA SER A 333 -9.21 9.06 -14.57
C SER A 333 -9.41 10.46 -15.15
N GLY A 334 -9.73 10.54 -16.44
CA GLY A 334 -10.00 11.81 -17.13
C GLY A 334 -8.85 12.81 -17.04
N GLY A 335 -7.60 12.36 -17.16
CA GLY A 335 -6.41 13.21 -17.04
C GLY A 335 -6.16 13.74 -15.62
N LYS A 336 -6.78 13.16 -14.59
CA LYS A 336 -6.50 13.46 -13.18
C LYS A 336 -5.84 12.25 -12.56
N VAL A 337 -4.57 12.41 -12.15
CA VAL A 337 -3.75 11.32 -11.63
C VAL A 337 -3.36 11.64 -10.19
N VAL A 338 -3.55 10.67 -9.31
CA VAL A 338 -3.10 10.72 -7.91
C VAL A 338 -2.08 9.62 -7.70
N MET A 339 -0.91 9.95 -7.16
CA MET A 339 0.06 8.95 -6.70
C MET A 339 0.37 9.13 -5.21
N THR A 340 0.75 8.05 -4.55
CA THR A 340 1.22 8.03 -3.16
C THR A 340 2.56 7.32 -3.03
N LYS A 341 3.43 7.78 -2.13
CA LYS A 341 4.73 7.19 -1.83
C LYS A 341 4.91 7.12 -0.32
N ALA A 342 5.21 5.93 0.20
CA ALA A 342 5.63 5.73 1.59
C ALA A 342 6.99 6.37 1.82
N LEU A 343 7.17 7.05 2.95
CA LEU A 343 8.43 7.65 3.39
C LEU A 343 8.90 6.98 4.68
N ALA A 344 10.21 6.93 4.92
CA ALA A 344 10.81 6.21 6.05
C ALA A 344 10.30 6.66 7.43
N GLY A 345 9.87 7.92 7.55
CA GLY A 345 9.32 8.49 8.79
C GLY A 345 7.84 8.18 9.06
N GLY A 346 7.18 7.37 8.22
CA GLY A 346 5.75 7.08 8.33
C GLY A 346 4.85 8.07 7.60
N ASP A 347 5.39 9.19 7.11
CA ASP A 347 4.68 10.14 6.25
C ASP A 347 4.38 9.54 4.86
N ARG A 348 3.46 10.17 4.12
CA ARG A 348 3.26 9.93 2.69
C ARG A 348 3.64 11.16 1.87
N SER A 349 4.21 10.95 0.69
CA SER A 349 4.14 11.96 -0.37
C SER A 349 2.98 11.67 -1.30
N VAL A 350 2.14 12.67 -1.55
CA VAL A 350 0.96 12.58 -2.41
C VAL A 350 1.05 13.61 -3.53
N THR A 351 0.99 13.16 -4.78
CA THR A 351 0.89 14.05 -5.95
C THR A 351 -0.54 14.09 -6.47
N LEU A 352 -1.02 15.29 -6.78
CA LEU A 352 -2.27 15.55 -7.48
C LEU A 352 -1.92 16.18 -8.82
N THR A 353 -1.92 15.40 -9.89
CA THR A 353 -1.44 15.79 -11.23
C THR A 353 -2.61 15.98 -12.18
N ASN A 354 -2.63 17.14 -12.85
CA ASN A 354 -3.63 17.50 -13.84
C ASN A 354 -3.02 17.48 -15.23
N GLU A 355 -3.43 16.53 -16.05
CA GLU A 355 -2.98 16.37 -17.43
C GLU A 355 -3.87 17.11 -18.44
N ASN A 356 -4.90 17.80 -17.96
CA ASN A 356 -5.83 18.55 -18.80
C ASN A 356 -5.33 19.98 -19.08
N GLY A 357 -5.86 20.58 -20.16
CA GLY A 357 -5.55 21.96 -20.56
C GLY A 357 -6.23 23.07 -19.75
N SER A 358 -6.94 22.74 -18.66
CA SER A 358 -7.59 23.70 -17.76
C SER A 358 -7.44 23.26 -16.30
N ALA A 359 -7.55 24.20 -15.36
CA ALA A 359 -7.42 23.88 -13.94
C ALA A 359 -8.50 22.87 -13.49
N GLN A 360 -8.09 21.90 -12.68
CA GLN A 360 -8.97 20.84 -12.15
C GLN A 360 -8.87 20.79 -10.63
N THR A 361 -9.98 20.54 -9.94
CA THR A 361 -9.94 20.12 -8.54
C THR A 361 -9.70 18.62 -8.50
N ILE A 362 -8.62 18.21 -7.85
CA ILE A 362 -8.22 16.81 -7.71
C ILE A 362 -8.14 16.50 -6.23
N SER A 363 -8.63 15.33 -5.82
CA SER A 363 -8.67 14.93 -4.42
C SER A 363 -8.49 13.43 -4.23
N THR A 364 -8.01 13.06 -3.05
CA THR A 364 -7.99 11.70 -2.52
C THR A 364 -8.24 11.74 -1.01
N THR A 365 -8.27 10.59 -0.33
CA THR A 365 -8.32 10.50 1.13
C THR A 365 -6.99 10.01 1.69
N ALA A 366 -6.70 10.33 2.95
CA ALA A 366 -5.52 9.84 3.66
C ALA A 366 -5.52 8.30 3.73
N GLU A 367 -6.69 7.69 3.90
CA GLU A 367 -6.85 6.24 3.86
C GLU A 367 -6.49 5.65 2.48
N ALA A 368 -7.02 6.21 1.39
CA ALA A 368 -6.69 5.77 0.03
C ALA A 368 -5.21 6.03 -0.34
N ALA A 369 -4.59 7.07 0.25
CA ALA A 369 -3.16 7.32 0.15
C ALA A 369 -2.30 6.35 0.99
N GLY A 370 -2.93 5.47 1.78
CA GLY A 370 -2.28 4.45 2.60
C GLY A 370 -1.75 4.96 3.94
N ILE A 371 -2.37 6.00 4.51
CA ILE A 371 -2.02 6.60 5.79
C ILE A 371 -3.28 7.01 6.58
N GLY A 372 -4.16 6.04 6.85
CA GLY A 372 -5.41 6.29 7.58
C GLY A 372 -5.24 6.27 9.10
N GLY A 373 -6.38 6.18 9.81
CA GLY A 373 -6.41 5.89 11.25
C GLY A 373 -6.18 7.09 12.19
N ALA A 374 -5.73 8.26 11.70
CA ALA A 374 -5.62 9.47 12.50
C ALA A 374 -6.84 10.40 12.35
N SER A 375 -7.13 11.19 13.38
CA SER A 375 -8.21 12.20 13.36
C SER A 375 -7.84 13.47 12.60
N SER A 376 -6.55 13.69 12.37
CA SER A 376 -6.03 14.86 11.65
C SER A 376 -4.73 14.53 10.92
N TYR A 377 -4.47 15.27 9.84
CA TYR A 377 -3.29 15.14 9.00
C TYR A 377 -2.76 16.53 8.68
N ALA A 378 -1.47 16.74 8.87
CA ALA A 378 -0.78 17.95 8.41
C ALA A 378 -0.36 17.77 6.95
N LEU A 379 -0.63 18.79 6.13
CA LEU A 379 -0.25 18.84 4.72
C LEU A 379 0.79 19.93 4.54
N LYS A 380 1.93 19.61 3.93
CA LYS A 380 2.92 20.59 3.48
C LYS A 380 3.02 20.53 1.96
N ASP A 381 2.65 21.60 1.27
CA ASP A 381 2.88 21.73 -0.17
C ASP A 381 4.38 21.93 -0.42
N LEU A 382 5.00 21.02 -1.17
CA LEU A 382 6.44 20.99 -1.38
C LEU A 382 6.93 22.04 -2.39
N TRP A 383 6.04 22.69 -3.13
CA TRP A 383 6.35 23.80 -4.02
C TRP A 383 6.10 25.15 -3.36
N SER A 384 4.88 25.39 -2.86
CA SER A 384 4.52 26.67 -2.23
C SER A 384 5.03 26.82 -0.80
N LYS A 385 5.45 25.72 -0.17
CA LYS A 385 5.89 25.62 1.23
C LYS A 385 4.81 25.88 2.26
N GLN A 386 3.56 26.10 1.81
CA GLN A 386 2.43 26.34 2.69
C GLN A 386 2.05 25.06 3.43
N THR A 387 1.60 25.23 4.67
CA THR A 387 1.11 24.15 5.51
C THR A 387 -0.35 24.33 5.83
N SER A 388 -1.11 23.23 5.85
CA SER A 388 -2.51 23.19 6.26
C SER A 388 -2.81 21.88 7.01
N SER A 389 -4.06 21.69 7.43
CA SER A 389 -4.51 20.45 8.07
C SER A 389 -5.83 19.99 7.51
N THR A 390 -6.06 18.67 7.52
CA THR A 390 -7.33 18.03 7.13
C THR A 390 -7.69 16.93 8.11
N THR A 391 -8.96 16.53 8.14
CA THR A 391 -9.43 15.34 8.88
C THR A 391 -9.36 14.06 8.05
N GLY A 392 -9.02 14.15 6.76
CA GLY A 392 -8.83 12.97 5.92
C GLY A 392 -8.81 13.27 4.42
N THR A 393 -9.50 14.31 3.94
CA THR A 393 -9.51 14.67 2.51
C THR A 393 -8.28 15.48 2.13
N ILE A 394 -7.53 15.01 1.13
CA ILE A 394 -6.39 15.71 0.54
C ILE A 394 -6.86 16.23 -0.81
N SER A 395 -6.91 17.56 -1.00
CA SER A 395 -7.48 18.17 -2.20
C SER A 395 -6.76 19.47 -2.56
N ALA A 396 -6.68 19.77 -3.85
CA ALA A 396 -6.19 21.05 -4.35
C ALA A 396 -6.83 21.41 -5.69
N SER A 397 -6.87 22.71 -5.99
CA SER A 397 -7.05 23.20 -7.36
C SER A 397 -5.69 23.17 -8.06
N VAL A 398 -5.57 22.34 -9.09
CA VAL A 398 -4.33 22.07 -9.81
C VAL A 398 -4.41 22.75 -11.18
N PRO A 399 -3.46 23.64 -11.55
CA PRO A 399 -3.49 24.32 -12.84
C PRO A 399 -3.35 23.33 -14.00
N ALA A 400 -3.63 23.80 -15.23
CA ALA A 400 -3.40 23.00 -16.43
C ALA A 400 -1.96 22.49 -16.48
N HIS A 401 -1.78 21.19 -16.76
CA HIS A 401 -0.49 20.49 -16.79
C HIS A 401 0.33 20.60 -15.47
N GLY A 402 -0.32 20.99 -14.38
CA GLY A 402 0.29 21.20 -13.08
C GLY A 402 0.25 19.97 -12.18
N THR A 403 1.07 20.01 -11.14
CA THR A 403 1.05 19.06 -10.04
C THR A 403 1.15 19.80 -8.72
N VAL A 404 0.25 19.46 -7.79
CA VAL A 404 0.44 19.79 -6.37
C VAL A 404 1.03 18.57 -5.69
N MET A 405 2.13 18.75 -4.97
CA MET A 405 2.82 17.67 -4.27
C MET A 405 2.81 17.98 -2.78
N PHE A 406 2.16 17.12 -1.99
CA PHE A 406 2.10 17.23 -0.54
C PHE A 406 3.05 16.23 0.12
N ARG A 407 3.66 16.64 1.23
CA ARG A 407 4.02 15.71 2.31
C ARG A 407 2.87 15.71 3.31
N VAL A 408 2.38 14.52 3.62
CA VAL A 408 1.24 14.26 4.49
C VAL A 408 1.76 13.55 5.74
N THR A 409 1.60 14.22 6.88
CA THR A 409 2.00 13.70 8.19
C THR A 409 0.76 13.41 9.01
N PRO A 410 0.57 12.16 9.49
CA PRO A 410 -0.58 11.81 10.29
C PRO A 410 -0.42 12.37 11.71
N GLY A 411 -1.53 12.80 12.30
CA GLY A 411 -1.60 13.03 13.74
C GLY A 411 -1.54 11.73 14.51
N SER A 412 -1.88 11.78 15.81
CA SER A 412 -1.98 10.56 16.60
C SER A 412 -3.11 9.66 16.07
N PRO A 413 -2.86 8.35 15.92
CA PRO A 413 -3.89 7.41 15.53
C PRO A 413 -4.96 7.31 16.63
N VAL A 414 -6.20 7.05 16.23
CA VAL A 414 -7.38 6.99 17.10
C VAL A 414 -7.74 5.52 17.34
N PRO A 415 -7.85 5.07 18.59
CA PRO A 415 -8.30 3.71 18.87
C PRO A 415 -9.79 3.53 18.56
N PRO A 416 -10.27 2.31 18.30
CA PRO A 416 -11.69 2.04 18.12
C PRO A 416 -12.51 2.45 19.34
N PRO A 417 -13.79 2.84 19.15
CA PRO A 417 -14.66 3.17 20.27
C PRO A 417 -14.97 1.94 21.13
N THR A 418 -15.44 2.18 22.35
CA THR A 418 -15.85 1.10 23.27
C THR A 418 -17.08 0.37 22.72
N GLY A 419 -17.04 -0.97 22.72
CA GLY A 419 -18.09 -1.82 22.18
C GLY A 419 -17.58 -2.89 21.23
N ILE A 420 -18.51 -3.49 20.50
CA ILE A 420 -18.23 -4.36 19.36
C ILE A 420 -18.20 -3.51 18.09
N ASN A 421 -17.09 -3.54 17.37
CA ASN A 421 -16.84 -2.73 16.19
C ASN A 421 -16.58 -3.62 14.99
N GLN A 422 -17.24 -3.38 13.87
CA GLN A 422 -16.86 -4.03 12.61
C GLN A 422 -15.56 -3.44 12.08
N LEU A 423 -14.58 -4.27 11.76
CA LEU A 423 -13.31 -3.82 11.19
C LEU A 423 -13.49 -3.07 9.88
N SER A 424 -14.51 -3.44 9.09
CA SER A 424 -14.86 -2.77 7.84
C SER A 424 -15.48 -1.38 8.02
N ASP A 425 -15.85 -0.98 9.23
CA ASP A 425 -16.30 0.39 9.55
C ASP A 425 -15.19 1.24 10.20
N LEU A 426 -14.08 0.61 10.60
CA LEU A 426 -12.99 1.29 11.29
C LEU A 426 -11.93 1.79 10.29
N PRO A 427 -11.32 2.96 10.55
CA PRO A 427 -10.19 3.41 9.76
C PRO A 427 -8.96 2.55 10.09
N TRP A 428 -8.31 2.01 9.07
CA TRP A 428 -7.02 1.34 9.23
C TRP A 428 -5.88 2.34 9.12
N THR A 429 -4.77 2.05 9.80
CA THR A 429 -3.54 2.86 9.71
C THR A 429 -2.81 2.66 8.39
N SER A 430 -2.82 1.43 7.87
CA SER A 430 -2.27 1.08 6.56
C SER A 430 -2.94 -0.18 6.01
N ALA A 431 -3.00 -0.28 4.69
CA ALA A 431 -3.39 -1.48 3.99
C ALA A 431 -2.48 -1.68 2.77
N THR A 432 -2.11 -2.93 2.50
CA THR A 432 -1.47 -3.38 1.27
C THR A 432 -2.16 -4.63 0.78
N ASN A 433 -2.15 -4.83 -0.53
CA ASN A 433 -2.84 -5.94 -1.16
C ASN A 433 -2.05 -6.39 -2.38
N GLY A 434 -2.08 -7.68 -2.68
CA GLY A 434 -1.30 -8.25 -3.77
C GLY A 434 -1.82 -7.78 -5.13
N TRP A 435 -3.14 -7.70 -5.26
CA TRP A 435 -3.82 -7.27 -6.47
C TRP A 435 -5.10 -6.49 -6.14
N GLY A 436 -5.35 -5.38 -6.83
CA GLY A 436 -6.45 -4.47 -6.52
C GLY A 436 -6.39 -3.85 -5.11
N PRO A 437 -7.35 -3.00 -4.74
CA PRO A 437 -7.44 -2.46 -3.39
C PRO A 437 -8.05 -3.48 -2.39
N VAL A 438 -7.88 -3.19 -1.09
CA VAL A 438 -8.70 -3.83 -0.05
C VAL A 438 -10.11 -3.27 -0.12
N GLU A 439 -11.10 -4.14 -0.09
CA GLU A 439 -12.52 -3.79 -0.26
C GLU A 439 -13.26 -3.88 1.07
N ARG A 440 -14.09 -2.88 1.37
CA ARG A 440 -14.94 -2.86 2.57
C ARG A 440 -16.30 -3.44 2.22
N ASP A 441 -16.74 -4.45 2.97
CA ASP A 441 -18.02 -5.16 2.83
C ASP A 441 -18.26 -5.80 1.45
N HIS A 442 -17.19 -5.94 0.67
CA HIS A 442 -17.18 -6.52 -0.66
C HIS A 442 -15.94 -7.41 -0.83
N SER A 443 -16.04 -8.41 -1.70
CA SER A 443 -14.91 -9.24 -2.15
C SER A 443 -13.88 -8.40 -2.92
N ASN A 444 -12.70 -8.93 -3.22
CA ASN A 444 -11.71 -8.20 -4.01
C ASN A 444 -12.07 -8.23 -5.50
N GLY A 445 -12.53 -7.12 -6.09
CA GLY A 445 -12.87 -7.07 -7.53
C GLY A 445 -11.71 -6.74 -8.47
N GLU A 446 -10.47 -6.83 -7.98
CA GLU A 446 -9.20 -6.67 -8.71
C GLU A 446 -8.83 -5.26 -9.21
N GLN A 447 -9.79 -4.41 -9.62
CA GLN A 447 -9.47 -3.21 -10.40
C GLN A 447 -9.57 -1.92 -9.59
N ALA A 448 -10.78 -1.56 -9.17
CA ALA A 448 -11.11 -0.26 -8.59
C ALA A 448 -11.93 -0.42 -7.32
N ALA A 449 -11.70 0.45 -6.34
CA ALA A 449 -12.44 0.42 -5.08
C ALA A 449 -13.97 0.35 -5.31
N GLY A 450 -14.61 -0.63 -4.71
CA GLY A 450 -16.05 -0.88 -4.77
C GLY A 450 -16.52 -1.67 -6.00
N ASP A 451 -15.63 -2.32 -6.75
CA ASP A 451 -16.02 -3.21 -7.86
C ASP A 451 -16.26 -4.67 -7.44
N GLY A 452 -15.92 -4.99 -6.19
CA GLY A 452 -16.16 -6.29 -5.56
C GLY A 452 -17.63 -6.69 -5.43
N ARG A 453 -17.86 -7.99 -5.21
CA ARG A 453 -19.19 -8.59 -5.02
C ARG A 453 -19.49 -8.77 -3.54
N THR A 454 -20.62 -9.41 -3.22
CA THR A 454 -20.92 -9.81 -1.84
C THR A 454 -19.94 -10.88 -1.38
N LEU A 455 -19.30 -10.65 -0.23
CA LEU A 455 -18.41 -11.60 0.45
C LEU A 455 -19.12 -12.95 0.62
N THR A 456 -18.54 -14.01 0.05
CA THR A 456 -19.14 -15.34 0.09
C THR A 456 -18.08 -16.40 0.26
N ILE A 457 -18.20 -17.22 1.32
CA ILE A 457 -17.28 -18.32 1.61
C ILE A 457 -18.05 -19.64 1.58
N ASN A 458 -17.83 -20.45 0.55
CA ASN A 458 -18.44 -21.76 0.31
C ASN A 458 -19.97 -21.72 0.47
N GLY A 459 -20.60 -20.76 -0.22
CA GLY A 459 -22.03 -20.51 -0.23
C GLY A 459 -22.58 -19.74 0.98
N THR A 460 -21.76 -19.44 1.99
CA THR A 460 -22.15 -18.62 3.14
C THR A 460 -21.91 -17.15 2.81
N THR A 461 -22.97 -16.35 2.76
CA THR A 461 -22.89 -14.92 2.45
C THR A 461 -22.72 -14.07 3.70
N TYR A 462 -21.91 -13.02 3.58
CA TYR A 462 -21.65 -12.07 4.66
C TYR A 462 -21.93 -10.64 4.20
N ALA A 463 -22.64 -9.89 5.03
CA ALA A 463 -22.97 -8.50 4.75
C ALA A 463 -21.84 -7.53 5.14
N LYS A 464 -20.92 -7.96 6.01
CA LYS A 464 -19.82 -7.14 6.54
C LYS A 464 -18.52 -7.93 6.49
N GLY A 465 -17.42 -7.23 6.20
CA GLY A 465 -16.09 -7.83 6.19
C GLY A 465 -15.11 -7.08 5.31
N LEU A 466 -13.96 -7.68 5.04
CA LEU A 466 -12.92 -7.10 4.18
C LEU A 466 -12.50 -8.11 3.11
N GLY A 467 -12.63 -7.74 1.84
CA GLY A 467 -12.12 -8.50 0.70
C GLY A 467 -10.68 -8.12 0.37
N THR A 468 -9.82 -9.11 0.20
CA THR A 468 -8.39 -8.92 -0.06
C THR A 468 -7.87 -9.88 -1.11
N HIS A 469 -6.63 -9.67 -1.57
CA HIS A 469 -5.91 -10.57 -2.46
C HIS A 469 -4.50 -10.81 -1.91
N ALA A 470 -4.07 -12.06 -1.80
CA ALA A 470 -2.76 -12.37 -1.22
C ALA A 470 -1.58 -11.90 -2.12
N PRO A 471 -0.42 -11.53 -1.54
CA PRO A 471 -0.24 -11.25 -0.12
C PRO A 471 -0.91 -9.92 0.26
N SER A 472 -1.61 -9.90 1.39
CA SER A 472 -2.25 -8.68 1.92
C SER A 472 -1.88 -8.43 3.37
N GLU A 473 -1.91 -7.16 3.76
CA GLU A 473 -1.69 -6.72 5.14
C GLU A 473 -2.60 -5.53 5.46
N ILE A 474 -3.37 -5.59 6.54
CA ILE A 474 -4.18 -4.47 7.04
C ILE A 474 -3.82 -4.24 8.51
N SER A 475 -3.44 -3.02 8.87
CA SER A 475 -3.02 -2.66 10.23
C SER A 475 -3.99 -1.66 10.88
N TYR A 476 -4.45 -1.98 12.09
CA TYR A 476 -5.28 -1.13 12.94
C TYR A 476 -4.53 -0.73 14.19
N TYR A 477 -4.68 0.53 14.61
CA TYR A 477 -4.23 0.97 15.91
C TYR A 477 -5.30 0.67 16.96
N LEU A 478 -4.96 -0.09 17.99
CA LEU A 478 -5.86 -0.47 19.07
C LEU A 478 -5.69 0.42 20.31
N GLY A 479 -4.53 1.03 20.49
CA GLY A 479 -4.22 1.87 21.66
C GLY A 479 -4.39 1.20 23.02
N GLY A 480 -4.30 -0.14 23.09
CA GLY A 480 -4.49 -0.91 24.33
C GLY A 480 -5.95 -1.07 24.77
N SER A 481 -6.91 -0.50 24.03
CA SER A 481 -8.32 -0.51 24.44
C SER A 481 -9.03 -1.82 24.08
N CYS A 482 -8.56 -2.54 23.07
CA CYS A 482 -9.23 -3.74 22.57
C CYS A 482 -8.84 -5.02 23.34
N ARG A 483 -9.76 -5.99 23.35
CA ARG A 483 -9.67 -7.23 24.14
C ARG A 483 -9.70 -8.48 23.27
N SER A 484 -10.49 -8.49 22.21
CA SER A 484 -10.52 -9.62 21.29
C SER A 484 -10.88 -9.20 19.88
N VAL A 485 -10.51 -10.06 18.94
CA VAL A 485 -11.05 -10.06 17.57
C VAL A 485 -11.73 -11.39 17.32
N ASN A 486 -12.86 -11.37 16.62
CA ASN A 486 -13.57 -12.56 16.14
C ASN A 486 -13.85 -12.37 14.65
N VAL A 487 -13.54 -13.36 13.83
CA VAL A 487 -13.65 -13.25 12.36
C VAL A 487 -13.82 -14.63 11.74
N ASP A 488 -14.63 -14.72 10.70
CA ASP A 488 -14.65 -15.87 9.81
C ASP A 488 -13.75 -15.59 8.60
N VAL A 489 -12.96 -16.59 8.20
CA VAL A 489 -12.03 -16.44 7.07
C VAL A 489 -12.14 -17.56 6.06
N GLY A 490 -11.90 -17.24 4.79
CA GLY A 490 -11.93 -18.19 3.68
C GLY A 490 -11.62 -17.56 2.33
N VAL A 491 -11.41 -18.41 1.33
CA VAL A 491 -11.30 -17.96 -0.07
C VAL A 491 -12.70 -17.56 -0.54
N ASP A 492 -12.81 -16.42 -1.22
CA ASP A 492 -14.09 -15.94 -1.75
C ASP A 492 -14.58 -16.79 -2.94
N ASP A 493 -15.90 -17.01 -3.03
CA ASP A 493 -16.52 -17.85 -4.05
C ASP A 493 -16.47 -17.26 -5.47
N GLU A 494 -16.10 -15.99 -5.65
CA GLU A 494 -15.94 -15.37 -6.97
C GLU A 494 -14.80 -15.97 -7.77
N VAL A 495 -13.83 -16.59 -7.09
CA VAL A 495 -12.73 -17.34 -7.69
C VAL A 495 -12.90 -18.84 -7.43
N SER A 496 -12.80 -19.63 -8.49
CA SER A 496 -12.73 -21.09 -8.37
C SER A 496 -11.28 -21.54 -8.11
N SER A 497 -11.11 -22.74 -7.54
CA SER A 497 -9.83 -23.50 -7.51
C SER A 497 -8.94 -23.20 -8.74
N PRO A 498 -7.65 -22.89 -8.56
CA PRO A 498 -6.75 -23.48 -7.56
C PRO A 498 -6.41 -22.67 -6.30
N GLY A 499 -6.67 -21.35 -6.25
CA GLY A 499 -6.05 -20.46 -5.25
C GLY A 499 -6.12 -20.93 -3.79
N THR A 500 -5.00 -20.80 -3.08
CA THR A 500 -4.88 -21.16 -1.67
C THR A 500 -4.23 -20.06 -0.86
N VAL A 501 -4.78 -19.80 0.34
CA VAL A 501 -4.31 -18.70 1.20
C VAL A 501 -4.16 -19.12 2.66
N ILE A 502 -3.39 -18.36 3.43
CA ILE A 502 -3.28 -18.49 4.89
C ILE A 502 -3.61 -17.14 5.54
N PHE A 503 -4.58 -17.14 6.45
CA PHE A 503 -4.96 -15.99 7.25
C PHE A 503 -4.23 -16.00 8.58
N GLN A 504 -3.67 -14.87 8.96
CA GLN A 504 -2.90 -14.72 10.19
C GLN A 504 -3.26 -13.41 10.90
N LEU A 505 -3.44 -13.49 12.22
CA LEU A 505 -3.65 -12.33 13.08
C LEU A 505 -2.39 -12.09 13.90
N TYR A 506 -1.92 -10.84 13.92
CA TYR A 506 -0.78 -10.41 14.72
C TYR A 506 -1.17 -9.30 15.70
N LYS A 507 -0.70 -9.43 16.95
CA LYS A 507 -0.76 -8.42 18.00
C LYS A 507 0.64 -7.90 18.27
N ASP A 508 0.88 -6.62 18.05
CA ASP A 508 2.19 -5.98 18.26
C ASP A 508 3.37 -6.79 17.64
N GLY A 509 3.16 -7.29 16.42
CA GLY A 509 4.14 -8.11 15.70
C GLY A 509 4.22 -9.59 16.09
N THR A 510 3.48 -10.03 17.11
CA THR A 510 3.40 -11.44 17.52
C THR A 510 2.19 -12.11 16.90
N LYS A 511 2.37 -13.24 16.20
CA LYS A 511 1.24 -14.02 15.65
C LYS A 511 0.40 -14.60 16.80
N VAL A 512 -0.89 -14.30 16.81
CA VAL A 512 -1.85 -14.72 17.84
C VAL A 512 -2.92 -15.68 17.32
N ALA A 513 -3.15 -15.75 16.02
CA ALA A 513 -3.98 -16.77 15.38
C ALA A 513 -3.53 -17.05 13.94
N ASP A 514 -3.88 -18.23 13.43
CA ASP A 514 -3.53 -18.72 12.09
C ASP A 514 -4.63 -19.70 11.62
N SER A 515 -5.07 -19.58 10.36
CA SER A 515 -6.11 -20.47 9.80
C SER A 515 -5.58 -21.82 9.33
N GLY A 516 -4.26 -21.95 9.12
CA GLY A 516 -3.69 -22.91 8.17
C GLY A 516 -4.08 -22.57 6.73
N VAL A 517 -3.67 -23.43 5.78
CA VAL A 517 -4.04 -23.27 4.36
C VAL A 517 -5.56 -23.42 4.19
N ARG A 518 -6.16 -22.49 3.45
CA ARG A 518 -7.57 -22.48 3.04
C ARG A 518 -7.65 -22.54 1.52
N SER A 519 -8.62 -23.30 1.02
CA SER A 519 -8.96 -23.42 -0.41
C SER A 519 -10.40 -22.98 -0.65
N ALA A 520 -10.78 -22.74 -1.92
CA ALA A 520 -12.16 -22.44 -2.29
C ALA A 520 -13.18 -23.55 -1.94
N SER A 521 -12.72 -24.78 -1.65
CA SER A 521 -13.61 -25.88 -1.25
C SER A 521 -13.90 -25.93 0.25
N ASP A 522 -13.13 -25.18 1.02
CA ASP A 522 -13.25 -25.13 2.47
C ASP A 522 -14.39 -24.21 2.91
N GLY A 523 -15.15 -24.60 3.93
CA GLY A 523 -16.11 -23.70 4.59
C GLY A 523 -15.43 -22.57 5.39
N PRO A 524 -16.22 -21.61 5.90
CA PRO A 524 -15.69 -20.55 6.77
C PRO A 524 -14.92 -21.11 7.96
N LYS A 525 -13.72 -20.57 8.20
CA LYS A 525 -12.91 -20.88 9.38
C LYS A 525 -13.02 -19.75 10.39
N HIS A 526 -13.62 -20.03 11.54
CA HIS A 526 -13.64 -19.06 12.63
C HIS A 526 -12.26 -18.91 13.27
N LEU A 527 -11.81 -17.66 13.43
CA LEU A 527 -10.61 -17.27 14.16
C LEU A 527 -10.97 -16.29 15.27
N THR A 528 -10.30 -16.45 16.41
CA THR A 528 -10.37 -15.53 17.54
C THR A 528 -8.98 -15.34 18.16
N ALA A 529 -8.74 -14.18 18.76
CA ALA A 529 -7.48 -13.89 19.45
C ALA A 529 -7.65 -12.90 20.60
N ASP A 530 -6.85 -13.06 21.66
CA ASP A 530 -6.75 -12.12 22.78
C ASP A 530 -5.85 -10.92 22.41
N LEU A 531 -6.47 -9.74 22.38
CA LEU A 531 -5.87 -8.46 22.07
C LEU A 531 -5.58 -7.60 23.30
N THR A 532 -5.79 -8.14 24.51
CA THR A 532 -5.59 -7.40 25.76
C THR A 532 -4.18 -6.80 25.83
N GLY A 533 -4.13 -5.51 26.17
CA GLY A 533 -2.91 -4.71 26.26
C GLY A 533 -2.26 -4.37 24.92
N GLY A 534 -2.78 -4.88 23.80
CA GLY A 534 -2.19 -4.72 22.47
C GLY A 534 -2.36 -3.33 21.91
N SER A 535 -1.32 -2.79 21.28
CA SER A 535 -1.35 -1.46 20.65
C SER A 535 -1.72 -1.51 19.17
N GLN A 536 -1.44 -2.63 18.49
CA GLN A 536 -1.69 -2.83 17.07
C GLN A 536 -2.30 -4.21 16.81
N LEU A 537 -3.30 -4.26 15.92
CA LEU A 537 -3.76 -5.47 15.26
C LEU A 537 -3.33 -5.43 13.80
N LYS A 538 -2.81 -6.54 13.30
CA LYS A 538 -2.51 -6.71 11.88
C LYS A 538 -3.16 -7.99 11.36
N LEU A 539 -3.92 -7.85 10.27
CA LEU A 539 -4.54 -8.91 9.49
C LEU A 539 -3.60 -9.18 8.31
N VAL A 540 -3.13 -10.43 8.16
CA VAL A 540 -2.22 -10.81 7.07
C VAL A 540 -2.80 -11.99 6.32
N VAL A 541 -2.82 -11.90 4.99
CA VAL A 541 -3.07 -13.02 4.10
C VAL A 541 -1.80 -13.33 3.34
N THR A 542 -1.35 -14.58 3.34
CA THR A 542 -0.24 -15.05 2.51
C THR A 542 -0.72 -16.07 1.49
N ASP A 543 0.04 -16.24 0.41
CA ASP A 543 -0.05 -17.39 -0.49
C ASP A 543 0.07 -18.70 0.31
N GLY A 544 -0.75 -19.69 -0.03
CA GLY A 544 -0.76 -21.03 0.55
C GLY A 544 0.30 -21.96 -0.05
N GLY A 545 1.00 -21.52 -1.09
CA GLY A 545 2.16 -22.18 -1.69
C GLY A 545 1.97 -22.61 -3.14
N ASP A 546 0.88 -22.20 -3.79
CA ASP A 546 0.58 -22.45 -5.20
C ASP A 546 0.75 -21.21 -6.09
N GLY A 547 1.19 -20.09 -5.49
CA GLY A 547 1.38 -18.82 -6.13
C GLY A 547 0.09 -18.00 -6.12
N ILE A 548 0.23 -16.69 -6.30
CA ILE A 548 -0.81 -15.71 -5.95
C ILE A 548 -2.06 -15.71 -6.85
N ASN A 549 -2.18 -16.59 -7.83
CA ASN A 549 -3.30 -16.52 -8.77
C ASN A 549 -4.58 -17.01 -8.09
N TYR A 550 -5.65 -16.22 -8.16
CA TYR A 550 -6.96 -16.55 -7.58
C TYR A 550 -6.97 -16.55 -6.04
N ASP A 551 -6.04 -15.84 -5.40
CA ASP A 551 -5.94 -15.75 -3.94
C ASP A 551 -6.86 -14.68 -3.35
N HIS A 552 -8.12 -14.66 -3.76
CA HIS A 552 -9.13 -13.75 -3.21
C HIS A 552 -9.56 -14.26 -1.84
N ALA A 553 -9.43 -13.41 -0.83
CA ALA A 553 -9.46 -13.79 0.57
C ALA A 553 -10.34 -12.85 1.39
N ASP A 554 -11.29 -13.44 2.10
CA ASP A 554 -12.29 -12.73 2.89
C ASP A 554 -12.00 -12.79 4.38
N TRP A 555 -12.00 -11.61 5.02
CA TRP A 555 -12.15 -11.45 6.47
C TRP A 555 -13.62 -11.11 6.76
N ALA A 556 -14.45 -12.14 6.84
CA ALA A 556 -15.90 -12.03 6.96
C ALA A 556 -16.38 -11.82 8.41
N ASP A 557 -17.35 -10.92 8.61
CA ASP A 557 -17.92 -10.52 9.91
C ASP A 557 -16.85 -10.23 10.99
N ALA A 558 -15.76 -9.57 10.57
CA ALA A 558 -14.60 -9.34 11.40
C ALA A 558 -14.87 -8.26 12.46
N LYS A 559 -15.01 -8.66 13.72
CA LYS A 559 -15.43 -7.84 14.86
C LYS A 559 -14.31 -7.64 15.88
N LEU A 560 -14.10 -6.41 16.30
CA LEU A 560 -13.24 -6.01 17.41
C LEU A 560 -14.05 -5.66 18.66
N ALA A 561 -13.73 -6.30 19.78
CA ALA A 561 -14.29 -5.95 21.09
C ALA A 561 -13.33 -5.02 21.84
N CYS A 562 -13.78 -3.82 22.18
CA CYS A 562 -12.94 -2.80 22.82
C CYS A 562 -13.58 -2.18 24.07
N GLY A 563 -12.74 -1.87 25.05
CA GLY A 563 -13.13 -1.41 26.39
C GLY A 563 -13.15 -2.54 27.43
N ASN A 564 -13.35 -2.16 28.70
CA ASN A 564 -13.31 -3.07 29.86
C ASN A 564 -14.70 -3.58 30.32
N GLY A 565 -15.77 -3.19 29.64
CA GLY A 565 -17.13 -3.43 30.14
C GLY A 565 -17.43 -2.64 31.43
N PRO A 566 -18.57 -2.92 32.09
CA PRO A 566 -18.93 -2.34 33.38
C PRO A 566 -17.98 -2.79 34.50
N ALA A 567 -17.82 -1.96 35.53
CA ALA A 567 -17.03 -2.31 36.70
C ALA A 567 -17.66 -3.50 37.46
N ALA A 568 -16.82 -4.25 38.16
CA ALA A 568 -17.25 -5.35 39.03
C ALA A 568 -18.27 -4.88 40.08
N GLY A 569 -19.27 -5.72 40.36
CA GLY A 569 -20.39 -5.43 41.25
C GLY A 569 -21.74 -5.45 40.54
N THR A 570 -22.77 -4.98 41.23
CA THR A 570 -24.13 -4.91 40.71
C THR A 570 -24.52 -3.45 40.47
N SER A 571 -24.92 -3.12 39.25
CA SER A 571 -25.30 -1.77 38.82
C SER A 571 -26.69 -1.78 38.18
N ALA A 572 -27.46 -0.70 38.34
CA ALA A 572 -28.66 -0.51 37.54
C ALA A 572 -28.27 -0.15 36.10
N LEU A 573 -28.92 -0.75 35.09
CA LEU A 573 -28.59 -0.44 33.68
C LEU A 573 -28.82 1.04 33.34
N SER A 574 -29.77 1.69 33.99
CA SER A 574 -30.04 3.13 33.83
C SER A 574 -28.91 4.04 34.33
N ASP A 575 -27.95 3.53 35.09
CA ASP A 575 -26.73 4.25 35.50
C ASP A 575 -25.55 3.98 34.54
N LEU A 576 -25.68 3.02 33.60
CA LEU A 576 -24.63 2.62 32.67
C LEU A 576 -24.81 3.26 31.29
N ASN A 577 -23.70 3.52 30.61
CA ASN A 577 -23.74 3.94 29.21
C ASN A 577 -24.07 2.75 28.31
N TRP A 578 -25.14 2.87 27.53
CA TRP A 578 -25.42 1.95 26.43
C TRP A 578 -24.55 2.30 25.22
N THR A 579 -24.23 1.32 24.39
CA THR A 579 -23.53 1.51 23.10
C THR A 579 -24.48 1.95 21.99
N SER A 580 -25.74 1.55 22.05
CA SER A 580 -26.79 2.02 21.14
C SER A 580 -28.17 1.94 21.77
N ALA A 581 -29.09 2.78 21.32
CA ALA A 581 -30.50 2.74 21.69
C ALA A 581 -31.36 3.12 20.48
N ALA A 582 -32.43 2.37 20.25
CA ALA A 582 -33.46 2.63 19.25
C ALA A 582 -34.83 2.42 19.91
N ASN A 583 -35.81 3.20 19.50
CA ASN A 583 -37.12 3.23 20.14
C ASN A 583 -38.17 3.57 19.10
N GLY A 584 -39.36 2.96 19.21
CA GLY A 584 -40.41 3.13 18.21
C GLY A 584 -40.99 4.55 18.21
N TRP A 585 -41.05 5.17 19.38
CA TRP A 585 -41.56 6.52 19.58
C TRP A 585 -40.88 7.16 20.79
N GLY A 586 -40.48 8.43 20.69
CA GLY A 586 -39.70 9.13 21.72
C GLY A 586 -38.30 8.52 21.97
N PRO A 587 -37.46 9.15 22.79
CA PRO A 587 -36.19 8.57 23.22
C PRO A 587 -36.37 7.46 24.25
N VAL A 588 -35.34 6.64 24.47
CA VAL A 588 -35.27 5.76 25.64
C VAL A 588 -34.96 6.61 26.87
N GLU A 589 -35.79 6.47 27.91
CA GLU A 589 -35.72 7.28 29.11
C GLU A 589 -35.03 6.54 30.25
N ARG A 590 -34.22 7.26 31.03
CA ARG A 590 -33.50 6.71 32.20
C ARG A 590 -34.27 7.07 33.46
N ASP A 591 -34.60 6.06 34.25
CA ASP A 591 -35.33 6.19 35.53
C ASP A 591 -36.72 6.84 35.41
N HIS A 592 -37.21 6.94 34.17
CA HIS A 592 -38.49 7.51 33.80
C HIS A 592 -39.16 6.64 32.72
N SER A 593 -40.49 6.64 32.69
CA SER A 593 -41.30 6.04 31.62
C SER A 593 -41.05 6.77 30.29
N ASN A 594 -41.53 6.25 29.17
CA ASN A 594 -41.39 6.95 27.88
C ASN A 594 -42.42 8.08 27.75
N GLY A 595 -42.00 9.35 27.78
CA GLY A 595 -42.91 10.50 27.65
C GLY A 595 -43.20 10.96 26.21
N GLU A 596 -42.76 10.18 25.21
CA GLU A 596 -42.96 10.37 23.77
C GLU A 596 -42.22 11.53 23.08
N GLN A 597 -41.95 12.64 23.76
CA GLN A 597 -41.50 13.90 23.15
C GLN A 597 -40.02 14.19 23.49
N PRO A 598 -39.59 15.26 24.21
CA PRO A 598 -38.18 15.46 24.49
C PRO A 598 -37.69 14.55 25.62
N ALA A 599 -36.38 14.23 25.59
CA ALA A 599 -35.75 13.47 26.65
C ALA A 599 -36.04 14.07 28.06
N GLY A 600 -36.41 13.22 29.01
CA GLY A 600 -36.71 13.57 30.40
C GLY A 600 -38.13 14.10 30.65
N ASP A 601 -39.06 13.90 29.72
CA ASP A 601 -40.48 14.23 29.89
C ASP A 601 -41.32 13.10 30.50
N GLY A 602 -40.72 11.90 30.59
CA GLY A 602 -41.29 10.70 31.19
C GLY A 602 -41.65 10.85 32.68
N ARG A 603 -42.61 10.04 33.12
CA ARG A 603 -43.05 9.98 34.52
C ARG A 603 -42.26 8.93 35.28
N THR A 604 -42.63 8.70 36.55
CA THR A 604 -42.05 7.59 37.30
C THR A 604 -42.54 6.27 36.73
N LEU A 605 -41.62 5.33 36.53
CA LEU A 605 -41.90 3.97 36.03
C LEU A 605 -42.92 3.26 36.94
N THR A 606 -44.02 2.81 36.36
CA THR A 606 -45.12 2.19 37.10
C THR A 606 -45.71 0.99 36.36
N ILE A 607 -45.77 -0.17 37.02
CA ILE A 607 -46.33 -1.40 36.45
C ILE A 607 -47.38 -1.97 37.40
N ASN A 608 -48.64 -1.98 36.96
CA ASN A 608 -49.81 -2.45 37.71
C ASN A 608 -49.86 -1.90 39.15
N GLY A 609 -49.62 -0.60 39.28
CA GLY A 609 -49.60 0.16 40.52
C GLY A 609 -48.32 0.06 41.35
N ALA A 610 -47.34 -0.76 40.94
CA ALA A 610 -46.02 -0.82 41.59
C ALA A 610 -45.08 0.24 41.00
N THR A 611 -44.42 1.02 41.86
CA THR A 611 -43.53 2.12 41.45
C THR A 611 -42.06 1.72 41.52
N TYR A 612 -41.29 2.09 40.50
CA TYR A 612 -39.86 1.80 40.43
C TYR A 612 -39.05 3.09 40.27
N ALA A 613 -38.04 3.26 41.13
CA ALA A 613 -37.17 4.45 41.11
C ALA A 613 -36.01 4.34 40.10
N LYS A 614 -35.76 3.14 39.57
CA LYS A 614 -34.68 2.86 38.63
C LYS A 614 -35.20 2.00 37.49
N GLY A 615 -34.82 2.31 36.25
CA GLY A 615 -35.22 1.52 35.09
C GLY A 615 -35.06 2.25 33.77
N LEU A 616 -35.55 1.63 32.71
CA LEU A 616 -35.55 2.21 31.36
C LEU A 616 -36.98 2.23 30.83
N GLY A 617 -37.49 3.41 30.52
CA GLY A 617 -38.75 3.59 29.81
C GLY A 617 -38.51 3.51 28.30
N THR A 618 -39.26 2.66 27.62
CA THR A 618 -39.14 2.44 26.17
C THR A 618 -40.52 2.41 25.49
N HIS A 619 -40.56 2.39 24.16
CA HIS A 619 -41.77 2.19 23.38
C HIS A 619 -41.52 1.18 22.25
N ALA A 620 -42.40 0.20 22.10
CA ALA A 620 -42.22 -0.85 21.09
C ALA A 620 -42.30 -0.31 19.64
N ALA A 621 -41.52 -0.80 18.68
CA ALA A 621 -40.38 -1.70 18.88
C ALA A 621 -39.16 -0.91 19.38
N SER A 622 -38.47 -1.44 20.41
CA SER A 622 -37.27 -0.81 20.97
C SER A 622 -36.10 -1.80 21.06
N ALA A 623 -34.89 -1.27 21.07
CA ALA A 623 -33.65 -2.01 21.25
C ALA A 623 -32.61 -1.16 21.99
N VAL A 624 -32.10 -1.62 23.13
CA VAL A 624 -31.02 -0.96 23.90
C VAL A 624 -29.86 -1.94 24.07
N THR A 625 -28.66 -1.52 23.70
CA THR A 625 -27.48 -2.39 23.67
C THR A 625 -26.42 -1.90 24.63
N TYR A 626 -25.83 -2.80 25.42
CA TYR A 626 -24.72 -2.54 26.34
C TYR A 626 -23.54 -3.44 25.99
N TYR A 627 -22.33 -2.88 26.06
CA TYR A 627 -21.11 -3.68 26.03
C TYR A 627 -20.77 -4.18 27.43
N LEU A 628 -20.69 -5.49 27.57
CA LEU A 628 -20.41 -6.20 28.83
C LEU A 628 -18.93 -6.47 29.06
N GLY A 629 -18.11 -6.49 28.00
CA GLY A 629 -16.68 -6.77 28.11
C GLY A 629 -16.33 -8.18 28.59
N GLY A 630 -17.29 -9.12 28.60
CA GLY A 630 -17.06 -10.51 28.99
C GLY A 630 -17.04 -10.76 30.51
N THR A 631 -17.17 -9.71 31.33
CA THR A 631 -17.06 -9.80 32.79
C THR A 631 -18.40 -9.99 33.49
N CYS A 632 -19.52 -9.69 32.81
CA CYS A 632 -20.84 -9.76 33.39
C CYS A 632 -21.40 -11.19 33.41
N THR A 633 -22.10 -11.54 34.49
CA THR A 633 -22.60 -12.91 34.72
C THR A 633 -24.11 -13.00 34.66
N SER A 634 -24.84 -11.94 35.02
CA SER A 634 -26.30 -11.99 35.03
C SER A 634 -26.98 -10.63 34.95
N LEU A 635 -28.19 -10.62 34.40
CA LEU A 635 -29.15 -9.51 34.51
C LEU A 635 -30.42 -10.00 35.18
N THR A 636 -30.96 -9.24 36.13
CA THR A 636 -32.30 -9.43 36.70
C THR A 636 -33.12 -8.17 36.52
N THR A 637 -34.38 -8.27 36.13
CA THR A 637 -35.25 -7.11 35.89
C THR A 637 -36.71 -7.51 36.05
N ASP A 638 -37.55 -6.59 36.48
CA ASP A 638 -38.99 -6.70 36.31
C ASP A 638 -39.36 -6.01 34.99
N VAL A 639 -40.39 -6.50 34.30
CA VAL A 639 -40.87 -5.92 33.03
C VAL A 639 -42.38 -5.81 32.99
N GLY A 640 -42.89 -4.79 32.32
CA GLY A 640 -44.32 -4.51 32.23
C GLY A 640 -44.66 -3.38 31.26
N VAL A 641 -45.94 -3.31 30.87
CA VAL A 641 -46.48 -2.11 30.21
C VAL A 641 -46.63 -1.03 31.28
N ASP A 642 -46.20 0.20 30.99
CA ASP A 642 -46.32 1.30 31.96
C ASP A 642 -47.79 1.69 32.19
N ASP A 643 -48.16 2.01 33.44
CA ASP A 643 -49.53 2.35 33.84
C ASP A 643 -50.06 3.64 33.20
N GLU A 644 -49.18 4.51 32.66
CA GLU A 644 -49.60 5.69 31.90
C GLU A 644 -50.13 5.35 30.52
N SER A 645 -49.86 4.14 30.05
CA SER A 645 -50.31 3.66 28.75
C SER A 645 -51.81 3.33 28.76
N ALA A 646 -52.49 3.66 27.66
CA ALA A 646 -53.93 3.37 27.51
C ALA A 646 -54.23 1.85 27.57
N THR A 647 -55.51 1.45 27.68
CA THR A 647 -55.96 0.06 27.94
C THR A 647 -55.52 -1.03 26.95
N ASN A 648 -54.77 -0.69 25.90
CA ASN A 648 -54.45 -1.57 24.78
C ASN A 648 -52.96 -1.89 24.62
N GLY A 649 -52.05 -1.37 25.47
CA GLY A 649 -50.62 -1.69 25.35
C GLY A 649 -50.35 -3.19 25.45
N SER A 650 -49.55 -3.73 24.52
CA SER A 650 -49.26 -5.15 24.44
C SER A 650 -47.90 -5.38 23.80
N VAL A 651 -46.96 -5.93 24.58
CA VAL A 651 -45.55 -6.03 24.21
C VAL A 651 -44.93 -7.37 24.59
N VAL A 652 -43.76 -7.67 24.03
CA VAL A 652 -42.90 -8.79 24.45
C VAL A 652 -41.50 -8.26 24.75
N PHE A 653 -40.99 -8.56 25.93
CA PHE A 653 -39.63 -8.24 26.36
C PHE A 653 -38.70 -9.41 26.07
N GLN A 654 -37.57 -9.14 25.45
CA GLN A 654 -36.57 -10.14 25.10
C GLN A 654 -35.18 -9.65 25.49
N ILE A 655 -34.39 -10.56 26.07
CA ILE A 655 -33.00 -10.30 26.45
C ILE A 655 -32.11 -11.17 25.57
N PHE A 656 -31.15 -10.54 24.90
CA PHE A 656 -30.17 -11.22 24.06
C PHE A 656 -28.75 -11.03 24.61
N ARG A 657 -27.96 -12.09 24.51
CA ARG A 657 -26.51 -12.11 24.77
C ARG A 657 -25.81 -12.51 23.48
N ASP A 658 -24.97 -11.63 22.94
CA ASP A 658 -24.24 -11.85 21.67
C ASP A 658 -25.16 -12.39 20.54
N GLY A 659 -26.34 -11.78 20.40
CA GLY A 659 -27.36 -12.18 19.42
C GLY A 659 -28.19 -13.44 19.78
N THR A 660 -27.84 -14.17 20.84
CA THR A 660 -28.63 -15.32 21.32
C THR A 660 -29.69 -14.87 22.31
N LYS A 661 -30.96 -15.21 22.08
CA LYS A 661 -32.03 -14.92 23.05
C LYS A 661 -31.86 -15.78 24.30
N VAL A 662 -31.68 -15.13 25.45
CA VAL A 662 -31.43 -15.78 26.75
C VAL A 662 -32.59 -15.60 27.73
N ALA A 663 -33.50 -14.67 27.49
CA ALA A 663 -34.76 -14.54 28.25
C ALA A 663 -35.87 -13.94 27.37
N ASP A 664 -37.13 -14.25 27.72
CA ASP A 664 -38.34 -13.78 27.04
C ASP A 664 -39.51 -13.73 28.05
N SER A 665 -40.30 -12.65 28.04
CA SER A 665 -41.45 -12.49 28.95
C SER A 665 -42.72 -13.20 28.50
N GLY A 666 -42.76 -13.65 27.24
CA GLY A 666 -44.00 -13.83 26.49
C GLY A 666 -44.77 -12.52 26.35
N LEU A 667 -46.02 -12.61 25.90
CA LEU A 667 -46.94 -11.47 25.82
C LEU A 667 -47.17 -10.85 27.20
N VAL A 668 -47.06 -9.54 27.29
CA VAL A 668 -47.36 -8.72 28.47
C VAL A 668 -48.32 -7.61 28.06
N THR A 669 -49.38 -7.43 28.84
CA THR A 669 -50.45 -6.45 28.61
C THR A 669 -50.57 -5.51 29.81
N VAL A 670 -51.29 -4.40 29.65
CA VAL A 670 -51.55 -3.39 30.70
C VAL A 670 -52.13 -4.00 32.00
N SER A 671 -52.88 -5.09 31.91
CA SER A 671 -53.49 -5.74 33.09
C SER A 671 -52.56 -6.71 33.83
N ASP A 672 -51.42 -7.06 33.24
CA ASP A 672 -50.50 -8.02 33.85
C ASP A 672 -49.70 -7.37 34.98
N ALA A 673 -49.49 -8.12 36.06
CA ALA A 673 -48.47 -7.72 37.04
C ALA A 673 -47.07 -7.80 36.41
N ALA A 674 -46.13 -7.05 36.98
CA ALA A 674 -44.74 -7.07 36.53
C ALA A 674 -44.18 -8.50 36.48
N LYS A 675 -43.58 -8.87 35.34
CA LYS A 675 -42.95 -10.18 35.16
C LYS A 675 -41.46 -10.08 35.48
N HIS A 676 -40.99 -10.96 36.35
CA HIS A 676 -39.56 -11.03 36.67
C HIS A 676 -38.80 -11.84 35.62
N LEU A 677 -37.73 -11.28 35.08
CA LEU A 677 -36.80 -11.94 34.16
C LEU A 677 -35.41 -12.05 34.78
N THR A 678 -34.75 -13.16 34.50
CA THR A 678 -33.33 -13.38 34.78
C THR A 678 -32.65 -13.89 33.52
N ALA A 679 -31.46 -13.38 33.22
CA ALA A 679 -30.66 -13.79 32.07
C ALA A 679 -29.23 -14.14 32.53
N ASP A 680 -28.71 -15.27 32.05
CA ASP A 680 -27.29 -15.62 32.18
C ASP A 680 -26.48 -14.87 31.12
N LEU A 681 -25.53 -14.06 31.57
CA LEU A 681 -24.67 -13.23 30.73
C LEU A 681 -23.22 -13.70 30.70
N THR A 682 -22.90 -14.83 31.36
CA THR A 682 -21.53 -15.32 31.54
C THR A 682 -20.77 -15.40 30.22
N GLY A 683 -19.62 -14.73 30.17
CA GLY A 683 -18.72 -14.67 29.00
C GLY A 683 -19.25 -13.84 27.84
N GLY A 684 -20.43 -13.23 27.97
CA GLY A 684 -21.05 -12.42 26.93
C GLY A 684 -20.35 -11.08 26.75
N LEU A 685 -20.18 -10.64 25.50
CA LEU A 685 -19.59 -9.34 25.19
C LEU A 685 -20.65 -8.24 25.03
N GLU A 686 -21.85 -8.60 24.60
CA GLU A 686 -22.95 -7.68 24.33
C GLU A 686 -24.24 -8.16 25.00
N LEU A 687 -24.94 -7.22 25.64
CA LEU A 687 -26.32 -7.36 26.14
C LEU A 687 -27.22 -6.50 25.26
N LYS A 688 -28.30 -7.08 24.73
CA LYS A 688 -29.34 -6.33 24.02
C LYS A 688 -30.71 -6.58 24.64
N LEU A 689 -31.35 -5.51 25.06
CA LEU A 689 -32.74 -5.48 25.53
C LEU A 689 -33.64 -5.11 24.37
N VAL A 690 -34.65 -5.92 24.07
CA VAL A 690 -35.57 -5.70 22.95
C VAL A 690 -36.99 -5.73 23.45
N VAL A 691 -37.80 -4.76 23.01
CA VAL A 691 -39.25 -4.80 23.18
C VAL A 691 -39.88 -4.89 21.79
N THR A 692 -40.74 -5.87 21.56
CA THR A 692 -41.53 -5.99 20.32
C THR A 692 -43.02 -5.76 20.58
N ASP A 693 -43.76 -5.35 19.55
CA ASP A 693 -45.23 -5.36 19.56
C ASP A 693 -45.74 -6.78 19.85
N GLY A 694 -46.76 -6.88 20.71
CA GLY A 694 -47.43 -8.11 21.09
C GLY A 694 -48.46 -8.60 20.06
N GLY A 695 -48.66 -7.86 18.96
CA GLY A 695 -49.42 -8.27 17.78
C GLY A 695 -50.71 -7.49 17.55
N ASN A 696 -50.92 -6.38 18.25
CA ASN A 696 -52.07 -5.50 18.10
C ASN A 696 -51.70 -4.12 17.52
N GLY A 697 -50.45 -3.96 17.07
CA GLY A 697 -49.89 -2.69 16.62
C GLY A 697 -49.38 -1.88 17.79
N ASN A 698 -48.38 -1.04 17.54
CA ASN A 698 -47.60 -0.43 18.62
C ASN A 698 -48.22 0.81 19.27
N THR A 699 -49.53 1.01 19.19
CA THR A 699 -50.16 2.19 19.79
C THR A 699 -50.24 2.01 21.31
N SER A 700 -49.65 2.92 22.08
CA SER A 700 -49.61 2.83 23.56
C SER A 700 -48.79 1.62 24.05
N ASP A 701 -47.67 1.32 23.39
CA ASP A 701 -46.74 0.27 23.81
C ASP A 701 -45.60 0.83 24.67
N HIS A 702 -45.95 1.64 25.68
CA HIS A 702 -45.00 2.15 26.67
C HIS A 702 -44.57 0.98 27.55
N ALA A 703 -43.28 0.68 27.54
CA ALA A 703 -42.72 -0.55 28.06
C ALA A 703 -41.57 -0.27 29.00
N ASP A 704 -41.68 -0.78 30.22
CA ASP A 704 -40.76 -0.52 31.31
C ASP A 704 -39.85 -1.72 31.57
N TRP A 705 -38.54 -1.47 31.48
CA TRP A 705 -37.53 -2.31 32.12
C TRP A 705 -37.32 -1.79 33.54
N ALA A 706 -38.06 -2.36 34.50
CA ALA A 706 -38.07 -1.93 35.88
C ALA A 706 -36.96 -2.59 36.71
N LEU A 707 -36.14 -1.76 37.36
CA LEU A 707 -34.99 -2.15 38.19
C LEU A 707 -34.02 -3.18 37.52
N PRO A 708 -33.58 -2.95 36.28
CA PRO A 708 -32.67 -3.86 35.60
C PRO A 708 -31.28 -3.81 36.23
N ARG A 709 -30.93 -4.86 36.97
CA ARG A 709 -29.66 -5.00 37.71
C ARG A 709 -28.71 -5.93 36.99
N LEU A 710 -27.63 -5.36 36.49
CA LEU A 710 -26.53 -6.07 35.86
C LEU A 710 -25.47 -6.40 36.91
N THR A 711 -25.02 -7.65 36.96
CA THR A 711 -23.95 -8.10 37.86
C THR A 711 -22.73 -8.51 37.07
N CYS A 712 -21.56 -7.97 37.42
CA CYS A 712 -20.28 -8.25 36.78
C CYS A 712 -19.19 -8.62 37.79
N GLY A 713 -18.27 -9.47 37.36
CA GLY A 713 -17.20 -10.08 38.15
C GLY A 713 -15.88 -9.34 38.12
#